data_AF-I1RXP1-F1
#
_entry.id   AF-I1RXP1-F1
#
_cell.length_a   1.000
_cell.length_b   1.000
_cell.length_c   1.000
_cell.angle_alpha   90.00
_cell.angle_beta   90.00
_cell.angle_gamma   90.00
#
_symmetry.space_group_name_H-M   'P 1'
#
loop_
_entity.id
_entity.type
_entity.pdbx_description
1 polymer ?
#
loop_
_entity_poly.entity_id
_entity_poly.type
_entity_poly.pdbx_seq_one_letter_code
_entity_poly.pdbx_strand_id
1 'polypeptide(L)'
;MELLRCLQTEVKRQLQCHGGAGLHQPNIIDLDKQMQDTDYREKLKKLLTQIEVCIKFNVPGWAAAELHHASLLWQVPAFDGDGFVIDQLAILNRNWSLRIMIKSSLHSTDDIWNHKDVKTWMSTSKSTILFVVGNSQSLKRLERFSVEVIMRLKDEPVIHLLDPLPNSLPDPFKLSTVNVLRQLAIQCLQRLSTPKTLGFLVKLNLDFRSASESDWYRLLAELMKHQPRVSIVLDLAIMGSNLREAHSLETVFSQIIQLLQDKTCLRVMILTGRPMDIDLNSVATKMIVGPLPSSRYTPTDVLRLVRSPIGQQSSSKVFITRDRELLDPPGHPSSSVPVKQSTSSSTNVEETTAQQADNTGSCNTDATPMRRLEDSFKNLSMGSLQSSGSDSSTRSTEQWFQMLGATTHEFMYKQEFKSTTPVKIAVLDTGFAYNNPQDKRSLRPYYQRIKRLANFIEGDPDSEAKTDPSGHGTAVAVQILKVSLTAVLYICRVAGPDGVPDKSAIERAIQKASAKPDKESPDGGGWGVDIINMSFGWPYHHGGVRNAIEFARQNGVHLFASTSNDGLLGPPNDILYPARSDSVMAVDAADGLGEHARSAPSSSSQHSRGSRFSAPGLGITSPNTDHIWEGSSFACPIAVGVAALILEFARQIPLNKSPEVQTYLQEMPAMLAMLRRASSEKGPDGLKFLTPWKLIGKAGEDRLVTAWFIVDELRKEYGLEVGADVLPNST
;
A
#
# COMPACT_ATOMS: atom_id res chain seq x y z
N MET A 1 3.83 52.62 -6.04
CA MET A 1 2.39 52.87 -6.21
C MET A 1 1.71 51.76 -7.00
N GLU A 2 2.27 51.33 -8.13
CA GLU A 2 1.71 50.23 -8.93
C GLU A 2 1.61 48.90 -8.16
N LEU A 3 2.68 48.48 -7.48
CA LEU A 3 2.66 47.29 -6.61
C LEU A 3 1.60 47.35 -5.50
N LEU A 4 1.34 48.55 -4.96
CA LEU A 4 0.32 48.76 -3.95
C LEU A 4 -1.11 48.62 -4.55
N ARG A 5 -1.30 48.99 -5.82
CA ARG A 5 -2.54 48.72 -6.57
C ARG A 5 -2.72 47.23 -6.85
N CYS A 6 -1.64 46.50 -7.12
CA CYS A 6 -1.71 45.03 -7.27
C CYS A 6 -2.22 44.36 -5.99
N LEU A 7 -1.66 44.74 -4.83
CA LEU A 7 -2.14 44.24 -3.54
C LEU A 7 -3.60 44.65 -3.29
N GLN A 8 -4.00 45.87 -3.66
CA GLN A 8 -5.39 46.31 -3.56
C GLN A 8 -6.35 45.39 -4.34
N THR A 9 -5.99 45.04 -5.58
CA THR A 9 -6.77 44.14 -6.42
C THR A 9 -6.92 42.77 -5.79
N GLU A 10 -5.84 42.23 -5.21
CA GLU A 10 -5.87 40.92 -4.56
C GLU A 10 -6.73 40.91 -3.29
N VAL A 11 -6.58 41.93 -2.43
CA VAL A 11 -7.43 42.07 -1.24
C VAL A 11 -8.91 42.20 -1.62
N LYS A 12 -9.23 42.92 -2.70
CA LYS A 12 -10.60 43.02 -3.23
C LYS A 12 -11.10 41.66 -3.75
N ARG A 13 -10.27 40.90 -4.45
CA ARG A 13 -10.61 39.54 -4.95
C ARG A 13 -10.96 38.62 -3.79
N GLN A 14 -10.12 38.56 -2.76
CA GLN A 14 -10.38 37.71 -1.59
C GLN A 14 -11.67 38.10 -0.85
N LEU A 15 -11.96 39.40 -0.73
CA LEU A 15 -13.19 39.90 -0.12
C LEU A 15 -14.47 39.59 -0.93
N GLN A 16 -14.35 39.30 -2.23
CA GLN A 16 -15.48 38.91 -3.09
C GLN A 16 -15.88 37.45 -2.90
N CYS A 17 -15.03 36.58 -2.33
CA CYS A 17 -15.40 35.20 -2.01
C CYS A 17 -16.49 35.16 -0.92
N HIS A 18 -17.55 34.38 -1.17
CA HIS A 18 -18.75 34.34 -0.32
C HIS A 18 -18.67 33.31 0.82
N GLY A 19 -17.54 32.60 0.97
CA GLY A 19 -17.36 31.60 2.00
C GLY A 19 -18.19 30.34 1.74
N GLY A 20 -18.08 29.76 0.54
CA GLY A 20 -18.78 28.54 0.15
C GLY A 20 -18.35 27.31 0.97
N ALA A 21 -18.75 26.11 0.55
CA ALA A 21 -18.40 24.87 1.27
C ALA A 21 -16.88 24.64 1.41
N GLY A 22 -16.06 25.35 0.63
CA GLY A 22 -14.61 25.18 0.53
C GLY A 22 -14.24 23.78 0.06
N LEU A 23 -12.94 23.47 0.04
CA LEU A 23 -12.47 22.10 -0.06
C LEU A 23 -13.13 21.28 1.07
N HIS A 24 -13.80 20.18 0.72
CA HIS A 24 -14.50 19.27 1.64
C HIS A 24 -13.54 18.47 2.58
N GLN A 25 -12.40 19.05 2.95
CA GLN A 25 -11.37 18.41 3.77
C GLN A 25 -11.15 19.17 5.09
N PRO A 26 -11.17 18.48 6.23
CA PRO A 26 -11.06 19.14 7.53
C PRO A 26 -9.70 19.81 7.77
N ASN A 27 -8.61 19.26 7.21
CA ASN A 27 -7.23 19.66 7.54
C ASN A 27 -6.54 20.51 6.46
N ILE A 28 -7.27 20.87 5.41
CA ILE A 28 -6.83 21.81 4.39
C ILE A 28 -7.74 23.02 4.45
N ILE A 29 -7.15 24.20 4.31
CA ILE A 29 -7.84 25.48 4.35
C ILE A 29 -7.57 26.15 3.01
N ASP A 30 -8.63 26.39 2.24
CA ASP A 30 -8.60 27.22 1.04
C ASP A 30 -9.19 28.60 1.34
N LEU A 31 -9.22 29.47 0.33
CA LEU A 31 -9.76 30.82 0.48
C LEU A 31 -11.25 30.81 0.88
N ASP A 32 -12.07 29.92 0.31
CA ASP A 32 -13.49 29.82 0.66
C ASP A 32 -13.70 29.48 2.13
N LYS A 33 -12.98 28.49 2.67
CA LYS A 33 -13.03 28.14 4.09
C LYS A 33 -12.45 29.25 4.96
N GLN A 34 -11.34 29.87 4.55
CA GLN A 34 -10.74 30.98 5.28
C GLN A 34 -11.68 32.20 5.36
N MET A 35 -12.49 32.46 4.34
CA MET A 35 -13.44 33.59 4.32
C MET A 35 -14.66 33.40 5.23
N GLN A 36 -14.85 32.20 5.79
CA GLN A 36 -15.81 31.94 6.88
C GLN A 36 -15.31 32.51 8.22
N ASP A 37 -14.00 32.74 8.37
CA ASP A 37 -13.41 33.40 9.55
C ASP A 37 -13.75 34.90 9.53
N THR A 38 -14.63 35.30 10.44
CA THR A 38 -15.08 36.70 10.57
C THR A 38 -13.94 37.64 10.94
N ASP A 39 -12.99 37.20 11.75
CA ASP A 39 -11.81 37.98 12.15
C ASP A 39 -10.90 38.23 10.94
N TYR A 40 -10.67 37.21 10.12
CA TYR A 40 -9.92 37.40 8.86
C TYR A 40 -10.58 38.41 7.93
N ARG A 41 -11.89 38.30 7.73
CA ARG A 41 -12.64 39.20 6.86
C ARG A 41 -12.58 40.65 7.35
N GLU A 42 -12.66 40.88 8.66
CA GLU A 42 -12.50 42.22 9.24
C GLU A 42 -11.09 42.77 9.06
N LYS A 43 -10.07 41.94 9.27
CA LYS A 43 -8.66 42.32 9.05
C LYS A 43 -8.41 42.72 7.59
N LEU A 44 -8.97 41.99 6.62
CA LEU A 44 -8.88 42.34 5.19
C LEU A 44 -9.55 43.68 4.87
N LYS A 45 -10.73 43.96 5.45
CA LYS A 45 -11.41 45.26 5.25
C LYS A 45 -10.57 46.42 5.78
N LYS A 46 -9.98 46.27 6.97
CA LYS A 46 -9.08 47.28 7.56
C LYS A 46 -7.83 47.50 6.70
N LEU A 47 -7.24 46.43 6.19
CA LEU A 47 -6.12 46.50 5.25
C LEU A 47 -6.52 47.23 3.96
N LEU A 48 -7.69 46.96 3.41
CA LEU A 48 -8.18 47.63 2.20
C LEU A 48 -8.31 49.15 2.43
N THR A 49 -8.89 49.57 3.56
CA THR A 49 -8.97 50.98 3.93
C THR A 49 -7.59 51.62 4.05
N GLN A 50 -6.63 50.94 4.68
CA GLN A 50 -5.25 51.41 4.81
C GLN A 50 -4.58 51.63 3.45
N ILE A 51 -4.75 50.68 2.52
CA ILE A 51 -4.23 50.76 1.15
C ILE A 51 -4.86 51.92 0.38
N GLU A 52 -6.18 52.09 0.49
CA GLU A 52 -6.92 53.15 -0.20
C GLU A 52 -6.51 54.56 0.26
N VAL A 53 -6.27 54.74 1.56
CA VAL A 53 -5.71 55.99 2.11
C VAL A 53 -4.33 56.27 1.52
N CYS A 54 -3.43 55.26 1.50
CA CYS A 54 -2.09 55.41 0.95
C CYS A 54 -2.12 55.80 -0.54
N ILE A 55 -3.02 55.18 -1.32
CA ILE A 55 -3.18 55.46 -2.76
C ILE A 55 -3.77 56.85 -2.98
N LYS A 56 -4.84 57.21 -2.27
CA LYS A 56 -5.58 58.47 -2.46
C LYS A 56 -4.74 59.70 -2.13
N PHE A 57 -3.96 59.63 -1.05
CA PHE A 57 -3.15 60.75 -0.58
C PHE A 57 -1.68 60.69 -1.04
N ASN A 58 -1.31 59.70 -1.86
CA ASN A 58 0.06 59.46 -2.33
C ASN A 58 1.08 59.55 -1.19
N VAL A 59 0.80 58.85 -0.08
CA VAL A 59 1.53 58.98 1.18
C VAL A 59 3.01 58.63 0.97
N PRO A 60 3.96 59.56 1.17
CA PRO A 60 5.38 59.27 1.04
C PRO A 60 5.81 58.28 2.14
N GLY A 61 6.66 57.32 1.80
CA GLY A 61 7.16 56.34 2.76
C GLY A 61 6.18 55.26 3.21
N TRP A 62 5.04 55.07 2.52
CA TRP A 62 4.04 54.03 2.84
C TRP A 62 4.62 52.61 3.01
N ALA A 63 5.77 52.30 2.40
CA ALA A 63 6.43 51.01 2.54
C ALA A 63 6.87 50.71 3.98
N ALA A 64 7.16 51.75 4.77
CA ALA A 64 7.50 51.64 6.19
C ALA A 64 6.28 51.69 7.11
N ALA A 65 5.06 51.91 6.58
CA ALA A 65 3.85 51.96 7.37
C ALA A 65 3.61 50.62 8.09
N GLU A 66 3.23 50.68 9.36
CA GLU A 66 2.95 49.50 10.16
C GLU A 66 1.69 48.78 9.67
N LEU A 67 1.78 47.46 9.59
CA LEU A 67 0.66 46.60 9.29
C LEU A 67 -0.08 46.28 10.60
N HIS A 68 -1.29 46.82 10.75
CA HIS A 68 -2.10 46.68 11.97
C HIS A 68 -2.36 45.22 12.37
N HIS A 69 -2.39 44.30 11.40
CA HIS A 69 -2.67 42.89 11.63
C HIS A 69 -1.56 42.02 11.05
N ALA A 70 -0.60 41.65 11.90
CA ALA A 70 0.58 40.87 11.49
C ALA A 70 0.23 39.51 10.86
N SER A 71 -0.90 38.89 11.22
CA SER A 71 -1.33 37.62 10.63
C SER A 71 -1.58 37.73 9.11
N LEU A 72 -1.90 38.92 8.60
CA LEU A 72 -2.09 39.15 7.17
C LEU A 72 -0.81 38.93 6.36
N LEU A 73 0.38 38.97 6.99
CA LEU A 73 1.65 38.67 6.32
C LEU A 73 1.72 37.26 5.74
N TRP A 74 1.10 36.29 6.40
CA TRP A 74 1.03 34.92 5.89
C TRP A 74 -0.32 34.64 5.24
N GLN A 75 -1.43 35.20 5.76
CA GLN A 75 -2.77 34.90 5.26
C GLN A 75 -2.96 35.38 3.81
N VAL A 76 -2.63 36.65 3.51
CA VAL A 76 -2.88 37.19 2.16
C VAL A 76 -2.08 36.45 1.09
N PRO A 77 -0.75 36.21 1.24
CA PRO A 77 0.01 35.46 0.24
C PRO A 77 -0.36 33.97 0.18
N ALA A 78 -0.77 33.35 1.30
CA ALA A 78 -1.13 31.93 1.31
C ALA A 78 -2.31 31.62 0.37
N PHE A 79 -3.30 32.51 0.32
CA PHE A 79 -4.53 32.36 -0.46
C PHE A 79 -4.54 33.16 -1.78
N ASP A 80 -3.38 33.64 -2.23
CA ASP A 80 -3.22 34.24 -3.56
C ASP A 80 -3.44 33.17 -4.65
N GLY A 81 -4.30 33.47 -5.62
CA GLY A 81 -4.73 32.53 -6.66
C GLY A 81 -5.52 31.34 -6.10
N ASP A 82 -5.12 30.13 -6.50
CA ASP A 82 -5.66 28.83 -6.04
C ASP A 82 -4.88 28.30 -4.81
N GLY A 83 -4.32 29.21 -4.02
CA GLY A 83 -3.51 28.89 -2.85
C GLY A 83 -4.31 28.24 -1.71
N PHE A 84 -3.66 27.31 -1.01
CA PHE A 84 -4.21 26.63 0.17
C PHE A 84 -3.17 26.51 1.28
N VAL A 85 -3.62 26.21 2.50
CA VAL A 85 -2.80 25.99 3.69
C VAL A 85 -3.10 24.61 4.26
N ILE A 86 -2.04 23.87 4.60
CA ILE A 86 -2.14 22.63 5.36
C ILE A 86 -2.13 22.97 6.86
N ASP A 87 -3.17 22.56 7.59
CA ASP A 87 -3.23 22.75 9.04
C ASP A 87 -2.23 21.84 9.75
N GLN A 88 -1.14 22.44 10.23
CA GLN A 88 -0.03 21.73 10.86
C GLN A 88 -0.44 21.01 12.15
N LEU A 89 -1.30 21.62 12.96
CA LEU A 89 -1.73 21.02 14.21
C LEU A 89 -2.64 19.83 13.95
N ALA A 90 -3.55 19.95 12.98
CA ALA A 90 -4.43 18.86 12.58
C ALA A 90 -3.64 17.68 11.98
N ILE A 91 -2.65 17.95 11.12
CA ILE A 91 -1.77 16.93 10.53
C ILE A 91 -0.92 16.24 11.59
N LEU A 92 -0.33 17.00 12.52
CA LEU A 92 0.48 16.43 13.60
C LEU A 92 -0.37 15.55 14.53
N ASN A 93 -1.55 16.01 14.95
CA ASN A 93 -2.46 15.24 15.82
C ASN A 93 -2.97 13.96 15.15
N ARG A 94 -3.28 14.03 13.85
CA ARG A 94 -3.66 12.87 13.03
C ARG A 94 -2.53 11.85 13.01
N ASN A 95 -1.32 12.30 12.69
CA ASN A 95 -0.15 11.44 12.61
C ASN A 95 0.20 10.81 13.95
N TRP A 96 0.11 11.57 15.02
CA TRP A 96 0.29 11.07 16.38
C TRP A 96 -0.72 9.96 16.72
N SER A 97 -2.00 10.18 16.40
CA SER A 97 -3.07 9.21 16.66
C SER A 97 -2.86 7.90 15.89
N LEU A 98 -2.39 7.98 14.64
CA LEU A 98 -2.16 6.81 13.79
C LEU A 98 -0.89 6.03 14.15
N ARG A 99 0.16 6.72 14.59
CA ARG A 99 1.53 6.17 14.63
C ARG A 99 2.09 5.97 16.04
N ILE A 100 1.61 6.73 17.03
CA ILE A 100 2.13 6.70 18.41
C ILE A 100 1.23 5.93 19.37
N MET A 101 -0.10 6.03 19.25
CA MET A 101 -1.03 5.32 20.13
C MET A 101 -0.98 3.79 20.00
N ILE A 102 -0.47 3.27 18.88
CA ILE A 102 -0.25 1.83 18.68
C ILE A 102 1.09 1.45 19.33
N LYS A 103 1.06 0.98 20.59
CA LYS A 103 2.24 0.40 21.25
C LYS A 103 2.49 -1.02 20.71
N SER A 104 3.38 -1.17 19.73
CA SER A 104 3.90 -2.47 19.30
C SER A 104 5.44 -2.46 19.29
N SER A 105 6.06 -3.58 19.67
CA SER A 105 7.52 -3.77 19.57
C SER A 105 8.02 -3.78 18.12
N LEU A 106 7.12 -4.04 17.15
CA LEU A 106 7.36 -4.06 15.71
C LEU A 106 7.60 -2.66 15.10
N HIS A 107 7.49 -1.59 15.89
CA HIS A 107 7.69 -0.21 15.44
C HIS A 107 8.72 0.56 16.28
N SER A 108 9.62 -0.12 17.01
CA SER A 108 10.67 0.59 17.76
C SER A 108 11.60 1.39 16.84
N THR A 109 11.95 2.58 17.32
CA THR A 109 12.80 3.60 16.70
C THR A 109 14.09 3.80 17.49
N ASP A 110 14.38 2.95 18.49
CA ASP A 110 15.48 3.16 19.44
C ASP A 110 16.85 3.15 18.77
N ASP A 111 17.08 2.26 17.80
CA ASP A 111 18.29 2.22 16.97
C ASP A 111 18.40 3.45 16.06
N ILE A 112 17.28 3.97 15.56
CA ILE A 112 17.25 5.22 14.78
C ILE A 112 17.71 6.39 15.67
N TRP A 113 17.13 6.51 16.86
CA TRP A 113 17.54 7.51 17.86
C TRP A 113 18.98 7.34 18.33
N ASN A 114 19.49 6.11 18.36
CA ASN A 114 20.85 5.82 18.76
C ASN A 114 21.90 6.05 17.66
N HIS A 115 21.46 6.21 16.41
CA HIS A 115 22.33 6.43 15.28
C HIS A 115 23.16 7.71 15.43
N LYS A 116 24.43 7.65 15.05
CA LYS A 116 25.39 8.77 15.19
C LYS A 116 24.93 10.02 14.44
N ASP A 117 24.32 9.86 13.27
CA ASP A 117 23.94 10.98 12.42
C ASP A 117 22.70 11.70 12.97
N VAL A 118 21.73 10.96 13.54
CA VAL A 118 20.59 11.55 14.26
C VAL A 118 21.06 12.32 15.48
N LYS A 119 21.97 11.73 16.28
CA LYS A 119 22.54 12.41 17.45
C LYS A 119 23.27 13.70 17.04
N THR A 120 24.08 13.64 15.99
CA THR A 120 24.81 14.79 15.44
C THR A 120 23.85 15.88 14.95
N TRP A 121 22.83 15.50 14.17
CA TRP A 121 21.81 16.42 13.68
C TRP A 121 21.05 17.08 14.84
N MET A 122 20.72 16.34 15.89
CA MET A 122 20.02 16.86 17.08
C MET A 122 20.85 17.85 17.91
N SER A 123 22.17 17.73 17.92
CA SER A 123 23.03 18.57 18.77
C SER A 123 23.85 19.64 18.03
N THR A 124 23.95 19.57 16.71
CA THR A 124 24.83 20.46 15.93
C THR A 124 24.42 21.95 16.02
N SER A 125 25.43 22.82 16.04
CA SER A 125 25.29 24.27 15.88
C SER A 125 25.48 24.75 14.45
N LYS A 126 25.91 23.86 13.55
CA LYS A 126 26.08 24.14 12.12
C LYS A 126 24.87 23.68 11.33
N SER A 127 24.55 24.42 10.28
CA SER A 127 23.51 24.04 9.32
C SER A 127 23.82 22.69 8.67
N THR A 128 22.81 21.82 8.55
CA THR A 128 22.98 20.45 8.04
C THR A 128 21.69 19.88 7.49
N ILE A 129 21.83 18.93 6.56
CA ILE A 129 20.75 18.14 5.98
C ILE A 129 21.01 16.67 6.33
N LEU A 130 20.01 15.99 6.89
CA LEU A 130 20.03 14.56 7.17
C LEU A 130 18.92 13.87 6.41
N PHE A 131 19.30 12.99 5.49
CA PHE A 131 18.40 12.08 4.81
C PHE A 131 18.29 10.79 5.61
N VAL A 132 17.08 10.48 6.07
CA VAL A 132 16.73 9.24 6.74
C VAL A 132 15.97 8.36 5.75
N VAL A 133 16.71 7.48 5.08
CA VAL A 133 16.22 6.68 3.96
C VAL A 133 15.90 5.28 4.44
N GLY A 134 14.70 4.80 4.14
CA GLY A 134 14.26 3.46 4.45
C GLY A 134 13.76 2.71 3.23
N ASN A 135 13.09 1.60 3.53
CA ASN A 135 12.39 0.75 2.56
C ASN A 135 11.01 0.38 3.13
N SER A 136 10.30 -0.54 2.46
CA SER A 136 8.98 -0.97 2.93
C SER A 136 9.01 -1.65 4.30
N GLN A 137 10.14 -2.25 4.70
CA GLN A 137 10.30 -2.93 5.99
C GLN A 137 10.51 -1.93 7.14
N SER A 138 11.07 -0.76 6.85
CA SER A 138 11.28 0.32 7.81
C SER A 138 10.23 1.42 7.75
N LEU A 139 9.31 1.40 6.77
CA LEU A 139 8.34 2.46 6.51
C LEU A 139 7.58 2.86 7.78
N LYS A 140 6.96 1.91 8.47
CA LYS A 140 6.21 2.19 9.71
C LYS A 140 7.08 2.73 10.85
N ARG A 141 8.36 2.37 10.87
CA ARG A 141 9.33 2.87 11.85
C ARG A 141 9.69 4.33 11.53
N LEU A 142 9.89 4.66 10.26
CA LEU A 142 10.15 6.02 9.79
C LEU A 142 8.94 6.94 9.99
N GLU A 143 7.76 6.44 9.65
CA GLU A 143 6.48 7.12 9.89
C GLU A 143 6.33 7.53 11.36
N ARG A 144 6.64 6.60 12.28
CA ARG A 144 6.63 6.86 13.71
C ARG A 144 7.72 7.84 14.12
N PHE A 145 8.95 7.62 13.65
CA PHE A 145 10.11 8.44 13.96
C PHE A 145 9.92 9.91 13.55
N SER A 146 9.28 10.20 12.41
CA SER A 146 9.02 11.57 11.96
C SER A 146 8.18 12.37 12.96
N VAL A 147 7.20 11.72 13.60
CA VAL A 147 6.39 12.33 14.68
C VAL A 147 7.20 12.50 15.97
N GLU A 148 7.96 11.47 16.36
CA GLU A 148 8.77 11.50 17.58
C GLU A 148 9.82 12.61 17.55
N VAL A 149 10.45 12.85 16.39
CA VAL A 149 11.42 13.94 16.20
C VAL A 149 10.79 15.29 16.47
N ILE A 150 9.62 15.57 15.87
CA ILE A 150 8.91 16.85 16.08
C ILE A 150 8.53 17.03 17.55
N MET A 151 8.04 15.97 18.21
CA MET A 151 7.70 16.00 19.63
C MET A 151 8.93 16.27 20.52
N ARG A 152 10.11 15.80 20.12
CA ARG A 152 11.35 16.04 20.83
C ARG A 152 11.88 17.47 20.65
N LEU A 153 11.58 18.09 19.51
CA LEU A 153 11.99 19.46 19.17
C LEU A 153 10.98 20.53 19.63
N LYS A 154 10.02 20.19 20.51
CA LYS A 154 8.94 21.08 20.96
C LYS A 154 9.38 22.46 21.50
N ASP A 155 10.63 22.57 21.99
CA ASP A 155 11.17 23.78 22.62
C ASP A 155 11.86 24.72 21.61
N GLU A 156 11.84 24.38 20.31
CA GLU A 156 12.40 25.20 19.23
C GLU A 156 11.42 25.32 18.04
N PRO A 157 11.58 26.31 17.14
CA PRO A 157 10.72 26.46 15.98
C PRO A 157 10.94 25.32 14.98
N VAL A 158 9.95 24.43 14.91
CA VAL A 158 9.90 23.31 13.96
C VAL A 158 8.89 23.59 12.85
N ILE A 159 9.38 23.54 11.62
CA ILE A 159 8.56 23.51 10.41
C ILE A 159 8.46 22.06 9.98
N HIS A 160 7.27 21.58 9.66
CA HIS A 160 7.11 20.17 9.31
C HIS A 160 6.05 19.97 8.22
N LEU A 161 6.18 18.86 7.50
CA LEU A 161 5.13 18.33 6.65
C LEU A 161 5.17 16.80 6.77
N LEU A 162 4.06 16.21 7.19
CA LEU A 162 3.94 14.79 7.50
C LEU A 162 2.87 14.12 6.64
N ASP A 163 3.18 12.94 6.13
CA ASP A 163 2.22 11.98 5.58
C ASP A 163 1.61 11.15 6.74
N PRO A 164 0.39 10.55 6.68
CA PRO A 164 -0.59 10.69 5.61
C PRO A 164 -1.36 12.00 5.74
N LEU A 165 -1.34 12.75 4.64
CA LEU A 165 -2.34 13.78 4.39
C LEU A 165 -3.74 13.11 4.29
N PRO A 166 -4.85 13.83 4.51
CA PRO A 166 -6.18 13.26 4.34
C PRO A 166 -6.34 12.61 2.96
N ASN A 167 -6.78 11.36 2.93
CA ASN A 167 -6.98 10.56 1.71
C ASN A 167 -8.07 11.19 0.83
N SER A 168 -7.73 12.16 -0.02
CA SER A 168 -8.56 12.64 -1.15
C SER A 168 -8.06 13.96 -1.74
N LEU A 169 -6.76 14.29 -1.67
CA LEU A 169 -6.26 15.38 -2.50
C LEU A 169 -6.48 14.96 -3.98
N PRO A 170 -7.28 15.70 -4.77
CA PRO A 170 -7.43 15.41 -6.19
C PRO A 170 -6.04 15.35 -6.85
N ASP A 171 -5.86 14.60 -7.94
CA ASP A 171 -4.56 14.48 -8.64
C ASP A 171 -3.78 15.81 -8.86
N PRO A 172 -4.40 16.99 -9.05
CA PRO A 172 -3.68 18.29 -9.07
C PRO A 172 -3.11 18.79 -7.72
N PHE A 173 -3.37 18.10 -6.60
CA PHE A 173 -2.93 18.48 -5.25
C PHE A 173 -1.90 17.53 -4.65
N LYS A 174 -1.37 16.57 -5.42
CA LYS A 174 -0.11 15.93 -5.03
C LYS A 174 0.96 17.02 -4.99
N LEU A 175 1.56 17.21 -3.83
CA LEU A 175 2.48 18.33 -3.58
C LEU A 175 3.69 18.20 -4.51
N SER A 176 3.78 19.08 -5.51
CA SER A 176 5.03 19.32 -6.23
C SER A 176 6.09 19.91 -5.29
N THR A 177 7.35 19.93 -5.71
CA THR A 177 8.42 20.62 -4.96
C THR A 177 8.05 22.09 -4.69
N VAL A 178 7.43 22.76 -5.65
CA VAL A 178 6.95 24.15 -5.50
C VAL A 178 5.89 24.27 -4.40
N ASN A 179 4.94 23.33 -4.33
CA ASN A 179 3.94 23.36 -3.27
C ASN A 179 4.56 23.10 -1.89
N VAL A 180 5.53 22.18 -1.79
CA VAL A 180 6.28 21.94 -0.55
C VAL A 180 6.97 23.23 -0.10
N LEU A 181 7.73 23.88 -0.97
CA LEU A 181 8.44 25.13 -0.65
C LEU A 181 7.48 26.26 -0.26
N ARG A 182 6.34 26.38 -0.96
CA ARG A 182 5.27 27.33 -0.60
C ARG A 182 4.73 27.07 0.80
N GLN A 183 4.44 25.81 1.17
CA GLN A 183 3.96 25.47 2.52
C GLN A 183 5.02 25.75 3.59
N LEU A 184 6.31 25.48 3.32
CA LEU A 184 7.41 25.84 4.22
C LEU A 184 7.49 27.36 4.44
N ALA A 185 7.31 28.16 3.38
CA ALA A 185 7.34 29.61 3.47
C ALA A 185 6.17 30.17 4.28
N ILE A 186 4.97 29.61 4.12
CA ILE A 186 3.79 29.97 4.93
C ILE A 186 4.06 29.67 6.41
N GLN A 187 4.61 28.49 6.73
CA GLN A 187 4.97 28.13 8.10
C GLN A 187 6.06 29.03 8.68
N CYS A 188 7.07 29.43 7.89
CA CYS A 188 8.05 30.45 8.29
C CYS A 188 7.33 31.76 8.66
N LEU A 189 6.47 32.27 7.79
CA LEU A 189 5.75 33.53 7.99
C LEU A 189 4.83 33.51 9.22
N GLN A 190 4.17 32.38 9.49
CA GLN A 190 3.37 32.17 10.70
C GLN A 190 4.21 32.31 12.00
N ARG A 191 5.53 32.16 11.90
CA ARG A 191 6.49 32.26 13.02
C ARG A 191 7.28 33.56 13.06
N LEU A 192 7.24 34.40 12.01
CA LEU A 192 7.99 35.66 11.97
C LEU A 192 7.38 36.71 12.88
N SER A 193 8.22 37.32 13.72
CA SER A 193 7.82 38.40 14.61
C SER A 193 8.10 39.81 14.08
N THR A 194 8.88 40.00 13.00
CA THR A 194 9.15 41.29 12.33
C THR A 194 9.79 41.06 10.94
N PRO A 195 9.73 42.02 9.99
CA PRO A 195 9.06 43.32 10.04
C PRO A 195 7.58 43.25 9.66
N LYS A 196 6.74 43.97 10.42
CA LYS A 196 5.28 44.05 10.24
C LYS A 196 4.91 45.30 9.44
N THR A 197 5.41 45.43 8.21
CA THR A 197 5.17 46.63 7.39
C THR A 197 4.31 46.32 6.17
N LEU A 198 3.57 47.33 5.72
CA LEU A 198 2.77 47.27 4.49
C LEU A 198 3.66 47.02 3.25
N GLY A 199 4.86 47.61 3.22
CA GLY A 199 5.83 47.36 2.15
C GLY A 199 6.29 45.90 2.09
N PHE A 200 6.48 45.27 3.26
CA PHE A 200 6.85 43.86 3.32
C PHE A 200 5.72 42.95 2.82
N LEU A 201 4.47 43.24 3.19
CA LEU A 201 3.30 42.52 2.67
C LEU A 201 3.19 42.62 1.14
N VAL A 202 3.38 43.82 0.58
CA VAL A 202 3.36 44.03 -0.88
C VAL A 202 4.43 43.20 -1.57
N LYS A 203 5.64 43.18 -1.01
CA LYS A 203 6.74 42.35 -1.53
C LYS A 203 6.38 40.87 -1.47
N LEU A 204 5.92 40.37 -0.32
CA LEU A 204 5.55 38.95 -0.15
C LEU A 204 4.45 38.50 -1.10
N ASN A 205 3.42 39.33 -1.30
CA ASN A 205 2.35 39.00 -2.25
C ASN A 205 2.88 38.89 -3.69
N LEU A 206 3.79 39.79 -4.09
CA LEU A 206 4.45 39.70 -5.40
C LEU A 206 5.32 38.44 -5.52
N ASP A 207 6.15 38.16 -4.51
CA ASP A 207 7.06 37.02 -4.48
C ASP A 207 6.26 35.70 -4.56
N PHE A 208 5.20 35.54 -3.77
CA PHE A 208 4.35 34.33 -3.79
C PHE A 208 3.62 34.12 -5.12
N ARG A 209 3.28 35.19 -5.83
CA ARG A 209 2.56 35.15 -7.09
C ARG A 209 3.45 34.88 -8.30
N SER A 210 4.69 35.35 -8.25
CA SER A 210 5.62 35.31 -9.39
C SER A 210 6.78 34.33 -9.24
N ALA A 211 6.93 33.71 -8.06
CA ALA A 211 8.06 32.83 -7.78
C ALA A 211 8.07 31.58 -8.68
N SER A 212 9.16 31.44 -9.43
CA SER A 212 9.60 30.16 -9.98
C SER A 212 10.16 29.26 -8.87
N GLU A 213 10.44 27.99 -9.17
CA GLU A 213 11.16 27.08 -8.25
C GLU A 213 12.46 27.71 -7.72
N SER A 214 13.17 28.46 -8.57
CA SER A 214 14.42 29.11 -8.20
C SER A 214 14.26 30.34 -7.30
N ASP A 215 13.08 30.94 -7.26
CA ASP A 215 12.81 32.11 -6.41
C ASP A 215 12.42 31.68 -4.99
N TRP A 216 11.83 30.49 -4.84
CA TRP A 216 11.38 29.96 -3.56
C TRP A 216 12.51 29.79 -2.53
N TYR A 217 13.68 29.30 -2.93
CA TYR A 217 14.77 29.11 -1.98
C TYR A 217 15.37 30.45 -1.52
N ARG A 218 15.41 31.47 -2.39
CA ARG A 218 15.83 32.83 -2.01
C ARG A 218 14.85 33.44 -1.03
N LEU A 219 13.55 33.28 -1.30
CA LEU A 219 12.49 33.73 -0.40
C LEU A 219 12.58 33.02 0.95
N LEU A 220 12.72 31.70 0.98
CA LEU A 220 12.88 30.95 2.23
C LEU A 220 14.10 31.39 3.03
N ALA A 221 15.26 31.58 2.38
CA ALA A 221 16.46 32.09 3.04
C ALA A 221 16.22 33.49 3.65
N GLU A 222 15.57 34.38 2.90
CA GLU A 222 15.23 35.73 3.35
C GLU A 222 14.26 35.72 4.55
N LEU A 223 13.31 34.79 4.58
CA LEU A 223 12.40 34.60 5.71
C LEU A 223 13.14 34.02 6.93
N MET A 224 14.01 33.03 6.72
CA MET A 224 14.69 32.32 7.80
C MET A 224 15.80 33.13 8.47
N LYS A 225 16.40 34.12 7.79
CA LYS A 225 17.53 34.93 8.31
C LYS A 225 17.26 35.65 9.65
N HIS A 226 16.00 35.79 10.02
CA HIS A 226 15.56 36.47 11.23
C HIS A 226 15.43 35.54 12.44
N GLN A 227 15.73 34.24 12.27
CA GLN A 227 15.68 33.25 13.32
C GLN A 227 17.10 32.74 13.60
N PRO A 228 17.53 32.57 14.86
CA PRO A 228 18.84 32.02 15.18
C PRO A 228 18.96 30.54 14.76
N ARG A 229 17.85 29.81 14.78
CA ARG A 229 17.77 28.41 14.41
C ARG A 229 16.41 28.09 13.80
N VAL A 230 16.41 27.26 12.76
CA VAL A 230 15.20 26.71 12.13
C VAL A 230 15.41 25.22 11.92
N SER A 231 14.46 24.41 12.37
CA SER A 231 14.46 22.96 12.14
C SER A 231 13.30 22.57 11.22
N ILE A 232 13.60 21.82 10.16
CA ILE A 232 12.64 21.32 9.19
C ILE A 232 12.59 19.80 9.26
N VAL A 233 11.39 19.24 9.38
CA VAL A 233 11.16 17.78 9.32
C VAL A 233 10.19 17.48 8.18
N LEU A 234 10.66 16.82 7.13
CA LEU A 234 9.92 16.58 5.90
C LEU A 234 9.76 15.07 5.66
N ASP A 235 8.52 14.58 5.65
CA ASP A 235 8.18 13.22 5.21
C ASP A 235 7.85 13.25 3.72
N LEU A 236 8.71 12.71 2.86
CA LEU A 236 8.55 12.79 1.41
C LEU A 236 7.39 11.96 0.85
N ALA A 237 6.78 11.09 1.66
CA ALA A 237 5.57 10.38 1.24
C ALA A 237 4.43 11.34 0.84
N ILE A 238 4.42 12.58 1.36
CA ILE A 238 3.45 13.63 0.98
C ILE A 238 3.45 13.98 -0.52
N MET A 239 4.55 13.70 -1.24
CA MET A 239 4.69 13.99 -2.67
C MET A 239 4.04 12.90 -3.54
N GLY A 240 3.72 11.73 -2.98
CA GLY A 240 3.03 10.65 -3.69
C GLY A 240 3.74 10.23 -4.99
N SER A 241 3.07 10.39 -6.14
CA SER A 241 3.66 10.09 -7.46
C SER A 241 4.71 11.10 -7.92
N ASN A 242 4.76 12.29 -7.31
CA ASN A 242 5.71 13.35 -7.66
C ASN A 242 7.04 13.21 -6.90
N LEU A 243 7.25 12.10 -6.18
CA LEU A 243 8.48 11.85 -5.41
C LEU A 243 9.76 11.96 -6.28
N ARG A 244 9.67 11.76 -7.60
CA ARG A 244 10.80 11.97 -8.51
C ARG A 244 11.32 13.40 -8.51
N GLU A 245 10.46 14.38 -8.26
CA GLU A 245 10.87 15.79 -8.14
C GLU A 245 11.69 16.05 -6.87
N ALA A 246 11.63 15.16 -5.87
CA ALA A 246 12.31 15.34 -4.59
C ALA A 246 13.85 15.30 -4.69
N HIS A 247 14.43 14.81 -5.80
CA HIS A 247 15.88 14.84 -6.02
C HIS A 247 16.44 16.27 -6.01
N SER A 248 15.65 17.28 -6.37
CA SER A 248 16.10 18.69 -6.33
C SER A 248 16.16 19.26 -4.90
N LEU A 249 15.55 18.60 -3.91
CA LEU A 249 15.46 19.14 -2.54
C LEU A 249 16.82 19.24 -1.85
N GLU A 250 17.74 18.31 -2.11
CA GLU A 250 19.13 18.41 -1.62
C GLU A 250 19.73 19.74 -2.05
N THR A 251 19.71 19.99 -3.36
CA THR A 251 20.33 21.17 -3.96
C THR A 251 19.65 22.46 -3.49
N VAL A 252 18.32 22.43 -3.39
CA VAL A 252 17.52 23.55 -2.86
C VAL A 252 17.93 23.89 -1.44
N PHE A 253 17.97 22.93 -0.51
CA PHE A 253 18.35 23.20 0.88
C PHE A 253 19.82 23.56 1.04
N SER A 254 20.71 22.96 0.24
CA SER A 254 22.13 23.33 0.20
C SER A 254 22.32 24.79 -0.22
N GLN A 255 21.57 25.27 -1.20
CA GLN A 255 21.57 26.69 -1.60
C GLN A 255 21.01 27.61 -0.50
N ILE A 256 19.95 27.20 0.20
CA ILE A 256 19.42 27.97 1.34
C ILE A 256 20.48 28.09 2.43
N ILE A 257 21.17 26.99 2.77
CA ILE A 257 22.26 27.00 3.76
C ILE A 257 23.37 27.97 3.34
N GLN A 258 23.77 27.97 2.07
CA GLN A 258 24.77 28.90 1.55
C GLN A 258 24.33 30.38 1.66
N LEU A 259 23.06 30.67 1.39
CA LEU A 259 22.50 32.03 1.50
C LEU A 259 22.36 32.49 2.95
N LEU A 260 22.03 31.59 3.87
CA LEU A 260 21.92 31.89 5.31
C LEU A 260 23.28 32.11 5.97
N GLN A 261 24.33 31.47 5.45
CA GLN A 261 25.69 31.51 6.03
C GLN A 261 25.64 31.13 7.52
N ASP A 262 26.28 31.91 8.39
CA ASP A 262 26.30 31.70 9.84
C ASP A 262 25.20 32.49 10.59
N LYS A 263 24.27 33.15 9.87
CA LYS A 263 23.21 33.97 10.50
C LYS A 263 22.10 33.13 11.14
N THR A 264 21.81 31.98 10.53
CA THR A 264 20.76 31.06 10.95
C THR A 264 21.27 29.63 10.85
N CYS A 265 21.19 28.89 11.94
CA CYS A 265 21.43 27.45 11.95
C CYS A 265 20.21 26.74 11.36
N LEU A 266 20.29 26.29 10.10
CA LEU A 266 19.23 25.53 9.43
C LEU A 266 19.50 24.03 9.52
N ARG A 267 18.59 23.30 10.18
CA ARG A 267 18.63 21.83 10.25
C ARG A 267 17.47 21.24 9.47
N VAL A 268 17.77 20.41 8.49
CA VAL A 268 16.75 19.77 7.66
C VAL A 268 16.85 18.27 7.85
N MET A 269 15.75 17.61 8.22
CA MET A 269 15.62 16.17 8.23
C MET A 269 14.60 15.77 7.18
N ILE A 270 15.05 14.97 6.22
CA ILE A 270 14.22 14.48 5.11
C ILE A 270 14.06 12.97 5.28
N LEU A 271 12.84 12.52 5.49
CA LEU A 271 12.50 11.11 5.66
C LEU A 271 11.86 10.58 4.39
N THR A 272 12.30 9.40 3.95
CA THR A 272 11.68 8.69 2.83
C THR A 272 11.69 7.19 3.09
N GLY A 273 10.53 6.54 2.93
CA GLY A 273 10.43 5.08 2.93
C GLY A 273 10.83 4.43 1.61
N ARG A 274 11.27 5.22 0.62
CA ARG A 274 11.76 4.75 -0.68
C ARG A 274 13.24 5.12 -0.86
N PRO A 275 14.03 4.26 -1.51
CA PRO A 275 15.39 4.59 -1.88
C PRO A 275 15.43 5.89 -2.69
N MET A 276 16.40 6.74 -2.40
CA MET A 276 16.65 7.97 -3.13
C MET A 276 18.15 8.10 -3.34
N ASP A 277 18.52 8.45 -4.56
CA ASP A 277 19.90 8.81 -4.88
C ASP A 277 20.15 10.24 -4.44
N ILE A 278 21.21 10.44 -3.67
CA ILE A 278 21.44 11.70 -2.97
C ILE A 278 22.90 12.08 -3.19
N ASP A 279 23.11 13.24 -3.79
CA ASP A 279 24.43 13.84 -3.93
C ASP A 279 24.94 14.28 -2.55
N LEU A 280 25.69 13.39 -1.91
CA LEU A 280 26.30 13.66 -0.61
C LEU A 280 27.37 14.74 -0.75
N ASN A 281 27.34 15.72 0.16
CA ASN A 281 28.31 16.81 0.23
C ASN A 281 28.66 17.14 1.69
N SER A 282 29.35 18.25 1.94
CA SER A 282 29.81 18.59 3.30
C SER A 282 28.68 18.93 4.28
N VAL A 283 27.48 19.24 3.79
CA VAL A 283 26.32 19.62 4.64
C VAL A 283 25.22 18.56 4.63
N ALA A 284 25.17 17.68 3.63
CA ALA A 284 24.20 16.62 3.47
C ALA A 284 24.76 15.25 3.86
N THR A 285 24.08 14.57 4.78
CA THR A 285 24.39 13.22 5.24
C THR A 285 23.21 12.29 4.99
N LYS A 286 23.49 11.00 4.78
CA LYS A 286 22.47 9.96 4.57
C LYS A 286 22.65 8.84 5.57
N MET A 287 21.57 8.45 6.21
CA MET A 287 21.49 7.22 7.00
C MET A 287 20.44 6.29 6.38
N ILE A 288 20.73 5.00 6.43
CA ILE A 288 19.82 3.95 5.96
C ILE A 288 19.18 3.29 7.19
N VAL A 289 17.85 3.24 7.20
CA VAL A 289 17.07 2.54 8.23
C VAL A 289 16.64 1.20 7.65
N GLY A 290 17.20 0.13 8.18
CA GLY A 290 16.81 -1.24 7.83
C GLY A 290 15.58 -1.74 8.60
N PRO A 291 15.25 -3.04 8.48
CA PRO A 291 14.29 -3.67 9.38
C PRO A 291 14.72 -3.53 10.85
N LEU A 292 13.78 -3.79 11.75
CA LEU A 292 14.06 -3.80 13.18
C LEU A 292 15.26 -4.72 13.47
N PRO A 293 16.31 -4.25 14.15
CA PRO A 293 17.44 -5.09 14.48
C PRO A 293 16.91 -6.30 15.26
N SER A 294 17.13 -7.50 14.74
CA SER A 294 16.85 -8.72 15.47
C SER A 294 17.77 -8.72 16.68
N SER A 295 17.27 -8.23 17.82
CA SER A 295 17.94 -8.43 19.10
C SER A 295 18.25 -9.92 19.19
N ARG A 296 19.52 -10.29 19.35
CA ARG A 296 19.88 -11.62 19.82
C ARG A 296 19.31 -11.74 21.23
N TYR A 297 18.04 -12.09 21.33
CA TYR A 297 17.46 -12.49 22.60
C TYR A 297 18.15 -13.79 22.97
N THR A 298 19.06 -13.72 23.94
CA THR A 298 19.60 -14.92 24.57
C THR A 298 18.44 -15.71 25.19
N PRO A 299 18.45 -17.06 25.12
CA PRO A 299 17.32 -17.91 25.54
C PRO A 299 16.84 -17.75 27.00
N THR A 300 17.56 -16.97 27.82
CA THR A 300 17.27 -16.75 29.23
C THR A 300 16.16 -15.74 29.52
N ASP A 301 15.82 -14.84 28.60
CA ASP A 301 14.80 -13.80 28.87
C ASP A 301 13.36 -14.25 28.61
N VAL A 302 13.15 -15.29 27.80
CA VAL A 302 11.83 -15.85 27.49
C VAL A 302 11.25 -16.65 28.67
N LEU A 303 12.10 -17.16 29.56
CA LEU A 303 11.68 -18.01 30.69
C LEU A 303 11.13 -17.24 31.91
N ARG A 304 11.16 -15.91 31.93
CA ARG A 304 10.54 -15.11 33.01
C ARG A 304 9.12 -14.64 32.71
N LEU A 305 8.65 -14.71 31.47
CA LEU A 305 7.32 -14.20 31.08
C LEU A 305 6.18 -15.24 31.16
N VAL A 306 6.48 -16.50 31.50
CA VAL A 306 5.48 -17.60 31.53
C VAL A 306 5.29 -18.20 32.94
N ARG A 307 5.86 -17.60 34.00
CA ARG A 307 5.58 -18.02 35.37
C ARG A 307 5.29 -16.84 36.29
N SER A 308 4.01 -16.52 36.43
CA SER A 308 3.39 -16.46 37.76
C SER A 308 1.85 -16.53 37.66
N PRO A 309 1.19 -17.20 38.63
CA PRO A 309 -0.23 -17.52 38.57
C PRO A 309 -1.10 -16.43 39.21
N ILE A 310 -2.40 -16.59 38.94
CA ILE A 310 -3.58 -15.94 39.50
C ILE A 310 -3.45 -15.57 40.99
N GLY A 311 -3.76 -14.31 41.30
CA GLY A 311 -4.37 -13.86 42.55
C GLY A 311 -3.44 -13.38 43.67
N GLN A 312 -3.40 -12.06 43.91
CA GLN A 312 -3.70 -11.42 45.20
C GLN A 312 -3.55 -9.90 45.12
N GLN A 313 -4.53 -9.21 45.72
CA GLN A 313 -4.50 -7.78 46.00
C GLN A 313 -3.32 -7.43 46.93
N SER A 314 -2.60 -6.33 46.67
CA SER A 314 -2.32 -5.34 47.72
C SER A 314 -1.91 -3.99 47.13
N SER A 315 -2.34 -2.96 47.84
CA SER A 315 -2.23 -1.53 47.58
C SER A 315 -0.79 -0.99 47.66
N SER A 316 -0.51 0.06 46.89
CA SER A 316 0.32 1.20 47.34
C SER A 316 0.05 2.43 46.49
N LYS A 317 -0.39 3.49 47.18
CA LYS A 317 -0.77 4.82 46.69
C LYS A 317 0.41 5.59 46.08
N VAL A 318 0.17 6.35 45.00
CA VAL A 318 0.83 7.64 44.75
C VAL A 318 -0.21 8.63 44.21
N PHE A 319 -0.13 9.84 44.78
CA PHE A 319 -1.05 10.96 44.70
C PHE A 319 -1.22 11.55 43.29
N ILE A 320 -2.46 11.89 42.93
CA ILE A 320 -2.74 12.93 41.93
C ILE A 320 -3.66 13.94 42.60
N THR A 321 -3.11 15.12 42.86
CA THR A 321 -3.85 16.33 43.25
C THR A 321 -4.69 16.84 42.08
N ARG A 322 -5.87 17.33 42.46
CA ARG A 322 -6.93 17.95 41.66
C ARG A 322 -6.42 19.14 40.85
N ASP A 323 -6.98 19.32 39.65
CA ASP A 323 -7.90 20.44 39.36
C ASP A 323 -8.51 20.27 37.95
N ARG A 324 -9.85 20.07 37.91
CA ARG A 324 -10.69 20.20 36.73
C ARG A 324 -12.05 20.73 37.19
N GLU A 325 -12.34 21.98 36.83
CA GLU A 325 -13.68 22.55 36.88
C GLU A 325 -14.31 22.53 35.47
N LEU A 326 -15.54 22.01 35.45
CA LEU A 326 -16.73 22.49 34.73
C LEU A 326 -16.74 22.53 33.19
N LEU A 327 -17.54 21.63 32.59
CA LEU A 327 -18.92 21.93 32.13
C LEU A 327 -19.54 20.68 31.46
N ASP A 328 -20.64 20.20 32.04
CA ASP A 328 -21.53 19.14 31.50
C ASP A 328 -22.40 19.65 30.33
N PRO A 329 -22.95 18.74 29.49
CA PRO A 329 -24.26 18.91 28.89
C PRO A 329 -25.33 17.98 29.54
N PRO A 330 -26.62 18.36 29.51
CA PRO A 330 -27.64 17.82 30.41
C PRO A 330 -28.40 16.60 29.86
N GLY A 331 -28.87 15.75 30.80
CA GLY A 331 -30.30 15.45 30.91
C GLY A 331 -30.90 14.25 30.15
N HIS A 332 -30.84 13.09 30.81
CA HIS A 332 -31.80 11.96 30.87
C HIS A 332 -33.31 12.27 30.61
N PRO A 333 -34.20 11.27 30.32
CA PRO A 333 -34.25 9.99 31.05
C PRO A 333 -34.69 8.70 30.33
N SER A 334 -34.37 7.63 31.06
CA SER A 334 -34.77 6.23 30.98
C SER A 334 -36.27 5.95 30.85
N SER A 335 -36.61 4.85 30.18
CA SER A 335 -37.56 3.89 30.74
C SER A 335 -37.32 2.45 30.24
N SER A 336 -37.59 1.54 31.15
CA SER A 336 -37.42 0.09 31.19
C SER A 336 -38.47 -0.70 30.38
N VAL A 337 -38.14 -1.93 29.98
CA VAL A 337 -38.80 -3.23 30.33
C VAL A 337 -38.49 -4.28 29.23
N PRO A 338 -38.18 -5.55 29.59
CA PRO A 338 -37.88 -6.63 28.64
C PRO A 338 -39.14 -7.43 28.25
N VAL A 339 -39.23 -7.88 26.99
CA VAL A 339 -40.30 -8.77 26.52
C VAL A 339 -39.68 -10.07 25.96
N LYS A 340 -40.15 -11.19 26.50
CA LYS A 340 -39.95 -12.58 26.05
C LYS A 340 -40.89 -12.91 24.88
N GLN A 341 -40.62 -14.07 24.27
CA GLN A 341 -41.44 -14.86 23.30
C GLN A 341 -41.10 -14.55 21.83
N SER A 342 -41.01 -15.51 20.91
CA SER A 342 -41.31 -16.95 20.96
C SER A 342 -40.76 -17.63 19.70
N THR A 343 -40.39 -18.88 19.88
CA THR A 343 -40.23 -19.93 18.86
C THR A 343 -41.51 -20.16 18.04
N SER A 344 -41.36 -20.43 16.75
CA SER A 344 -42.33 -21.24 16.00
C SER A 344 -41.64 -22.05 14.91
N SER A 345 -41.59 -23.35 15.16
CA SER A 345 -41.44 -24.45 14.21
C SER A 345 -42.59 -24.49 13.19
N SER A 346 -42.30 -24.89 11.96
CA SER A 346 -43.27 -25.54 11.08
C SER A 346 -42.62 -26.70 10.34
N THR A 347 -43.36 -27.80 10.37
CA THR A 347 -43.06 -29.18 9.99
C THR A 347 -43.27 -29.46 8.50
N ASN A 348 -42.46 -30.39 8.00
CA ASN A 348 -42.69 -31.46 7.02
C ASN A 348 -43.89 -31.38 6.07
N VAL A 349 -43.60 -31.59 4.78
CA VAL A 349 -44.35 -32.50 3.90
C VAL A 349 -43.36 -33.27 3.03
N GLU A 350 -43.27 -34.59 3.24
CA GLU A 350 -42.77 -35.56 2.26
C GLU A 350 -43.92 -35.92 1.32
N GLU A 351 -43.64 -36.09 0.03
CA GLU A 351 -44.36 -37.07 -0.79
C GLU A 351 -43.45 -37.59 -1.92
N THR A 352 -43.38 -38.92 -1.97
CA THR A 352 -42.82 -39.85 -2.96
C THR A 352 -43.29 -39.56 -4.40
N THR A 353 -42.63 -39.98 -5.49
CA THR A 353 -42.52 -41.38 -5.96
C THR A 353 -41.74 -41.46 -7.31
N ALA A 354 -41.16 -42.64 -7.57
CA ALA A 354 -41.03 -43.35 -8.86
C ALA A 354 -39.82 -43.11 -9.82
N GLN A 355 -38.85 -44.01 -9.68
CA GLN A 355 -38.18 -44.89 -10.66
C GLN A 355 -38.50 -44.77 -12.18
N GLN A 356 -37.43 -44.78 -13.00
CA GLN A 356 -37.19 -45.60 -14.21
C GLN A 356 -35.73 -45.35 -14.67
N ALA A 357 -34.79 -46.29 -14.56
CA ALA A 357 -34.54 -47.51 -15.34
C ALA A 357 -33.65 -47.28 -16.60
N ASP A 358 -32.47 -47.93 -16.53
CA ASP A 358 -31.63 -48.53 -17.57
C ASP A 358 -31.11 -47.72 -18.78
N ASN A 359 -29.77 -47.68 -18.90
CA ASN A 359 -29.14 -48.51 -19.93
C ASN A 359 -27.64 -48.80 -19.67
N THR A 360 -27.31 -50.08 -19.79
CA THR A 360 -25.99 -50.70 -19.72
C THR A 360 -25.14 -50.46 -20.98
N GLY A 361 -23.83 -50.29 -20.82
CA GLY A 361 -22.86 -50.32 -21.93
C GLY A 361 -21.45 -50.70 -21.43
N SER A 362 -21.05 -51.93 -21.71
CA SER A 362 -19.83 -52.61 -21.26
C SER A 362 -18.54 -52.17 -21.96
N CYS A 363 -17.48 -52.08 -21.15
CA CYS A 363 -16.05 -52.35 -21.35
C CYS A 363 -15.51 -52.61 -22.77
N ASN A 364 -14.44 -51.88 -23.15
CA ASN A 364 -13.12 -52.50 -23.37
C ASN A 364 -11.98 -51.48 -23.46
N THR A 365 -10.83 -51.98 -23.00
CA THR A 365 -9.50 -51.41 -22.88
C THR A 365 -8.81 -51.20 -24.24
N ASP A 366 -8.09 -50.10 -24.44
CA ASP A 366 -6.65 -50.13 -24.76
C ASP A 366 -6.04 -48.72 -24.88
N ALA A 367 -4.73 -48.68 -24.61
CA ALA A 367 -3.88 -47.51 -24.49
C ALA A 367 -3.93 -46.55 -25.69
N THR A 368 -3.84 -45.24 -25.45
CA THR A 368 -3.59 -44.25 -26.51
C THR A 368 -2.62 -43.15 -26.03
N PRO A 369 -1.56 -42.84 -26.81
CA PRO A 369 -0.55 -41.86 -26.46
C PRO A 369 -0.98 -40.41 -26.79
N MET A 370 -0.35 -39.43 -26.14
CA MET A 370 -0.46 -37.99 -26.41
C MET A 370 -0.40 -37.70 -27.92
N ARG A 371 -1.45 -37.09 -28.48
CA ARG A 371 -1.44 -36.54 -29.83
C ARG A 371 -0.69 -35.20 -29.87
N ARG A 372 0.17 -35.06 -30.89
CA ARG A 372 0.91 -33.85 -31.25
C ARG A 372 -0.03 -32.71 -31.67
N LEU A 373 0.47 -31.49 -31.50
CA LEU A 373 -0.23 -30.22 -31.36
C LEU A 373 -0.28 -29.40 -32.67
N GLU A 374 -0.46 -30.04 -33.84
CA GLU A 374 -0.26 -29.34 -35.14
C GLU A 374 -1.50 -29.16 -36.03
N ASP A 375 -2.68 -29.74 -35.71
CA ASP A 375 -3.82 -29.74 -36.67
C ASP A 375 -5.03 -28.86 -36.33
N SER A 376 -4.98 -27.97 -35.33
CA SER A 376 -6.17 -27.19 -34.91
C SER A 376 -6.30 -25.76 -35.46
N PHE A 377 -5.42 -25.30 -36.36
CA PHE A 377 -5.45 -23.92 -36.89
C PHE A 377 -6.31 -23.69 -38.14
N LYS A 378 -7.35 -24.49 -38.36
CA LYS A 378 -8.35 -24.23 -39.41
C LYS A 378 -9.75 -24.53 -38.88
N ASN A 379 -10.40 -23.52 -38.32
CA ASN A 379 -11.84 -23.23 -38.42
C ASN A 379 -12.22 -22.08 -37.48
N LEU A 380 -12.04 -20.85 -37.94
CA LEU A 380 -12.67 -19.66 -37.36
C LEU A 380 -13.62 -19.08 -38.41
N SER A 381 -14.92 -19.36 -38.31
CA SER A 381 -16.00 -18.42 -38.63
C SER A 381 -17.40 -19.01 -38.36
N MET A 382 -18.26 -18.14 -37.79
CA MET A 382 -19.74 -18.11 -37.74
C MET A 382 -20.53 -19.19 -36.98
N GLY A 383 -21.38 -18.70 -36.06
CA GLY A 383 -22.70 -19.28 -35.79
C GLY A 383 -23.03 -19.44 -34.32
N SER A 384 -23.91 -18.56 -33.81
CA SER A 384 -24.49 -18.59 -32.48
C SER A 384 -25.22 -19.90 -32.17
N LEU A 385 -24.83 -20.56 -31.08
CA LEU A 385 -25.70 -21.43 -30.30
C LEU A 385 -25.68 -20.89 -28.87
N GLN A 386 -26.84 -20.45 -28.39
CA GLN A 386 -27.04 -20.07 -26.99
C GLN A 386 -26.71 -21.29 -26.12
N SER A 387 -25.51 -21.29 -25.56
CA SER A 387 -25.12 -22.23 -24.53
C SER A 387 -25.55 -21.67 -23.17
N SER A 388 -25.85 -22.57 -22.23
CA SER A 388 -25.95 -22.22 -20.81
C SER A 388 -24.75 -21.36 -20.39
N GLY A 389 -24.95 -20.42 -19.46
CA GLY A 389 -23.91 -19.47 -19.05
C GLY A 389 -22.64 -20.13 -18.50
N SER A 390 -22.73 -21.37 -17.99
CA SER A 390 -21.60 -22.19 -17.53
C SER A 390 -20.74 -22.75 -18.67
N ASP A 391 -21.36 -23.07 -19.81
CA ASP A 391 -20.66 -23.66 -20.95
C ASP A 391 -19.85 -22.61 -21.71
N SER A 392 -20.33 -21.37 -21.76
CA SER A 392 -19.60 -20.25 -22.37
C SER A 392 -18.42 -19.80 -21.52
N SER A 393 -18.58 -19.70 -20.19
CA SER A 393 -17.49 -19.33 -19.27
C SER A 393 -16.40 -20.39 -19.23
N THR A 394 -16.76 -21.68 -19.28
CA THR A 394 -15.79 -22.78 -19.35
C THR A 394 -14.94 -22.69 -20.61
N ARG A 395 -15.57 -22.47 -21.78
CA ARG A 395 -14.84 -22.32 -23.05
C ARG A 395 -13.92 -21.10 -23.06
N SER A 396 -14.35 -19.95 -22.53
CA SER A 396 -13.51 -18.76 -22.51
C SER A 396 -12.32 -18.93 -21.57
N THR A 397 -12.52 -19.53 -20.40
CA THR A 397 -11.43 -19.84 -19.45
C THR A 397 -10.44 -20.82 -20.07
N GLU A 398 -10.92 -21.84 -20.80
CA GLU A 398 -10.04 -22.75 -21.56
C GLU A 398 -9.22 -21.99 -22.62
N GLN A 399 -9.83 -21.07 -23.37
CA GLN A 399 -9.12 -20.22 -24.33
C GLN A 399 -8.03 -19.39 -23.67
N TRP A 400 -8.25 -18.87 -22.45
CA TRP A 400 -7.23 -18.14 -21.70
C TRP A 400 -6.02 -19.04 -21.37
N PHE A 401 -6.26 -20.28 -20.92
CA PHE A 401 -5.18 -21.26 -20.67
C PHE A 401 -4.49 -21.73 -21.95
N GLN A 402 -5.22 -21.88 -23.06
CA GLN A 402 -4.63 -22.17 -24.37
C GLN A 402 -3.70 -21.03 -24.83
N MET A 403 -4.13 -19.78 -24.64
CA MET A 403 -3.29 -18.61 -24.91
C MET A 403 -2.04 -18.60 -24.03
N LEU A 404 -2.18 -18.88 -22.73
CA LEU A 404 -1.03 -19.03 -21.81
C LEU A 404 -0.03 -20.08 -22.32
N GLY A 405 -0.53 -21.24 -22.75
CA GLY A 405 0.26 -22.33 -23.30
C GLY A 405 1.03 -21.94 -24.57
N ALA A 406 0.32 -21.36 -25.54
CA ALA A 406 0.87 -20.97 -26.84
C ALA A 406 1.78 -19.74 -26.80
N THR A 407 1.81 -18.99 -25.69
CA THR A 407 2.61 -17.77 -25.56
C THR A 407 3.64 -17.91 -24.44
N THR A 408 3.23 -17.62 -23.21
CA THR A 408 4.10 -17.53 -22.05
C THR A 408 4.78 -18.86 -21.71
N HIS A 409 4.06 -20.00 -21.77
CA HIS A 409 4.69 -21.30 -21.53
C HIS A 409 5.70 -21.65 -22.63
N GLU A 410 5.35 -21.43 -23.90
CA GLU A 410 6.31 -21.64 -24.99
C GLU A 410 7.56 -20.77 -24.80
N PHE A 411 7.40 -19.49 -24.46
CA PHE A 411 8.52 -18.58 -24.19
C PHE A 411 9.37 -18.99 -22.98
N MET A 412 8.73 -19.43 -21.90
CA MET A 412 9.41 -19.79 -20.65
C MET A 412 10.11 -21.14 -20.69
N TYR A 413 9.53 -22.13 -21.38
CA TYR A 413 9.88 -23.54 -21.20
C TYR A 413 10.35 -24.27 -22.47
N LYS A 414 10.27 -23.64 -23.66
CA LYS A 414 10.78 -24.27 -24.90
C LYS A 414 12.28 -24.54 -24.87
N GLN A 415 13.03 -23.71 -24.15
CA GLN A 415 14.45 -23.91 -23.92
C GLN A 415 14.66 -24.37 -22.47
N GLU A 416 15.46 -25.42 -22.29
CA GLU A 416 15.86 -25.85 -20.96
C GLU A 416 16.92 -24.89 -20.40
N PHE A 417 16.54 -24.12 -19.38
CA PHE A 417 17.47 -23.31 -18.59
C PHE A 417 17.83 -24.05 -17.31
N LYS A 418 19.11 -24.01 -16.93
CA LYS A 418 19.60 -24.48 -15.63
C LYS A 418 19.18 -23.51 -14.51
N SER A 419 17.88 -23.27 -14.32
CA SER A 419 17.39 -22.58 -13.13
C SER A 419 17.06 -23.60 -12.05
N THR A 420 17.79 -23.53 -10.93
CA THR A 420 17.80 -24.57 -9.88
C THR A 420 16.85 -24.29 -8.72
N THR A 421 16.21 -23.12 -8.68
CA THR A 421 15.47 -22.66 -7.49
C THR A 421 14.01 -22.35 -7.84
N PRO A 422 13.08 -23.31 -7.64
CA PRO A 422 11.67 -23.11 -7.94
C PRO A 422 11.05 -22.04 -7.04
N VAL A 423 10.02 -21.36 -7.55
CA VAL A 423 9.19 -20.46 -6.74
C VAL A 423 8.38 -21.28 -5.75
N LYS A 424 8.48 -20.94 -4.46
CA LYS A 424 7.79 -21.62 -3.38
C LYS A 424 6.50 -20.89 -3.04
N ILE A 425 5.40 -21.60 -3.01
CA ILE A 425 4.09 -21.00 -2.77
C ILE A 425 3.39 -21.76 -1.64
N ALA A 426 2.93 -21.05 -0.61
CA ALA A 426 2.04 -21.64 0.38
C ALA A 426 0.58 -21.47 -0.06
N VAL A 427 -0.20 -22.54 0.05
CA VAL A 427 -1.64 -22.53 -0.22
C VAL A 427 -2.36 -22.79 1.09
N LEU A 428 -3.03 -21.77 1.61
CA LEU A 428 -3.86 -21.88 2.80
C LEU A 428 -5.28 -22.17 2.35
N ASP A 429 -5.76 -23.37 2.61
CA ASP A 429 -7.08 -23.83 2.16
C ASP A 429 -7.56 -25.06 2.96
N THR A 430 -8.47 -25.88 2.42
CA THR A 430 -9.03 -27.10 3.03
C THR A 430 -8.10 -28.31 2.95
N GLY A 431 -7.08 -28.32 2.09
CA GLY A 431 -6.14 -29.44 1.98
C GLY A 431 -5.83 -29.81 0.53
N PHE A 432 -5.33 -31.02 0.31
CA PHE A 432 -5.10 -31.56 -1.04
C PHE A 432 -5.41 -33.06 -1.09
N ALA A 433 -6.42 -33.44 -1.86
CA ALA A 433 -6.90 -34.81 -2.00
C ALA A 433 -5.87 -35.68 -2.72
N TYR A 434 -5.14 -36.52 -1.98
CA TYR A 434 -4.21 -37.49 -2.58
C TYR A 434 -4.17 -38.83 -1.83
N ASN A 435 -5.29 -39.21 -1.20
CA ASN A 435 -5.38 -40.46 -0.43
C ASN A 435 -5.89 -41.65 -1.28
N ASN A 436 -6.88 -41.43 -2.15
CA ASN A 436 -7.61 -42.50 -2.83
C ASN A 436 -6.99 -42.81 -4.21
N PRO A 437 -7.27 -44.00 -4.80
CA PRO A 437 -6.67 -44.40 -6.07
C PRO A 437 -7.02 -43.50 -7.26
N GLN A 438 -8.23 -42.94 -7.30
CA GLN A 438 -8.70 -42.09 -8.39
C GLN A 438 -7.95 -40.76 -8.42
N ASP A 439 -7.87 -40.08 -7.27
CA ASP A 439 -7.09 -38.86 -7.07
C ASP A 439 -5.62 -39.09 -7.36
N LYS A 440 -5.06 -40.21 -6.89
CA LYS A 440 -3.66 -40.56 -7.18
C LYS A 440 -3.40 -40.69 -8.67
N ARG A 441 -4.38 -41.17 -9.44
CA ARG A 441 -4.28 -41.30 -10.90
C ARG A 441 -4.36 -39.95 -11.60
N SER A 442 -5.36 -39.13 -11.27
CA SER A 442 -5.61 -37.85 -11.94
C SER A 442 -4.64 -36.75 -11.51
N LEU A 443 -4.23 -36.73 -10.23
CA LEU A 443 -3.41 -35.67 -9.65
C LEU A 443 -1.91 -35.98 -9.60
N ARG A 444 -1.48 -37.16 -10.10
CA ARG A 444 -0.05 -37.55 -10.14
C ARG A 444 0.89 -36.48 -10.71
N PRO A 445 0.56 -35.76 -11.81
CA PRO A 445 1.44 -34.73 -12.36
C PRO A 445 1.59 -33.50 -11.44
N TYR A 446 0.64 -33.29 -10.53
CA TYR A 446 0.60 -32.14 -9.63
C TYR A 446 1.27 -32.45 -8.29
N TYR A 447 1.00 -33.64 -7.74
CA TYR A 447 1.49 -34.04 -6.43
C TYR A 447 3.02 -34.03 -6.31
N GLN A 448 3.75 -34.33 -7.41
CA GLN A 448 5.22 -34.29 -7.43
C GLN A 448 5.81 -32.91 -7.10
N ARG A 449 5.02 -31.85 -7.30
CA ARG A 449 5.40 -30.46 -7.01
C ARG A 449 4.90 -29.99 -5.63
N ILE A 450 4.21 -30.82 -4.86
CA ILE A 450 3.85 -30.54 -3.48
C ILE A 450 5.00 -30.98 -2.57
N LYS A 451 5.63 -30.03 -1.88
CA LYS A 451 6.80 -30.28 -1.02
C LYS A 451 6.43 -30.60 0.41
N ARG A 452 5.35 -29.99 0.91
CA ARG A 452 4.84 -30.21 2.28
C ARG A 452 3.33 -30.12 2.27
N LEU A 453 2.71 -30.90 3.15
CA LEU A 453 1.32 -30.77 3.56
C LEU A 453 1.32 -30.76 5.08
N ALA A 454 0.70 -29.76 5.68
CA ALA A 454 0.62 -29.59 7.12
C ALA A 454 -0.78 -29.12 7.53
N ASN A 455 -1.25 -29.63 8.65
CA ASN A 455 -2.51 -29.21 9.25
C ASN A 455 -2.26 -28.17 10.34
N PHE A 456 -3.01 -27.08 10.29
CA PHE A 456 -2.92 -26.00 11.27
C PHE A 456 -4.17 -25.89 12.14
N ILE A 457 -5.21 -26.66 11.87
CA ILE A 457 -6.43 -26.72 12.69
C ILE A 457 -6.12 -27.53 13.95
N GLU A 458 -6.40 -26.96 15.11
CA GLU A 458 -6.08 -27.59 16.39
C GLU A 458 -6.94 -28.84 16.63
N GLY A 459 -6.30 -29.94 17.05
CA GLY A 459 -6.97 -31.23 17.31
C GLY A 459 -6.90 -32.23 16.14
N ASP A 460 -6.63 -31.77 14.92
CA ASP A 460 -6.51 -32.63 13.74
C ASP A 460 -5.04 -33.03 13.45
N PRO A 461 -4.77 -34.27 13.00
CA PRO A 461 -3.42 -34.70 12.62
C PRO A 461 -3.01 -34.14 11.25
N ASP A 462 -1.69 -34.03 11.00
CA ASP A 462 -1.12 -33.61 9.71
C ASP A 462 -1.58 -34.46 8.52
N SER A 463 -2.00 -35.71 8.75
CA SER A 463 -2.56 -36.57 7.71
C SER A 463 -3.84 -36.01 7.09
N GLU A 464 -4.60 -35.19 7.83
CA GLU A 464 -5.80 -34.51 7.31
C GLU A 464 -5.47 -33.48 6.24
N ALA A 465 -4.24 -32.95 6.18
CA ALA A 465 -3.87 -32.09 5.06
C ALA A 465 -3.80 -32.83 3.71
N LYS A 466 -3.78 -34.17 3.72
CA LYS A 466 -3.86 -35.04 2.52
C LYS A 466 -5.29 -35.45 2.15
N THR A 467 -6.26 -35.01 2.95
CA THR A 467 -7.69 -35.12 2.64
C THR A 467 -8.15 -33.75 2.16
N ASP A 468 -9.19 -33.74 1.34
CA ASP A 468 -9.86 -32.50 0.94
C ASP A 468 -11.31 -32.82 0.58
N PRO A 469 -12.19 -33.06 1.57
CA PRO A 469 -13.56 -33.49 1.32
C PRO A 469 -14.38 -32.48 0.50
N SER A 470 -14.08 -31.18 0.63
CA SER A 470 -14.74 -30.15 -0.19
C SER A 470 -14.23 -30.14 -1.63
N GLY A 471 -13.01 -30.60 -1.88
CA GLY A 471 -12.31 -30.50 -3.16
C GLY A 471 -11.80 -29.10 -3.50
N HIS A 472 -12.08 -28.10 -2.65
CA HIS A 472 -11.77 -26.69 -2.91
C HIS A 472 -10.25 -26.45 -2.93
N GLY A 473 -9.52 -26.86 -1.88
CA GLY A 473 -8.08 -26.67 -1.79
C GLY A 473 -7.30 -27.39 -2.90
N THR A 474 -7.77 -28.56 -3.32
CA THR A 474 -7.22 -29.32 -4.45
C THR A 474 -7.40 -28.57 -5.76
N ALA A 475 -8.61 -28.07 -6.03
CA ALA A 475 -8.90 -27.30 -7.23
C ALA A 475 -8.09 -25.99 -7.29
N VAL A 476 -7.93 -25.30 -6.15
CA VAL A 476 -7.08 -24.11 -5.99
C VAL A 476 -5.61 -24.42 -6.29
N ALA A 477 -5.04 -25.44 -5.66
CA ALA A 477 -3.64 -25.83 -5.84
C ALA A 477 -3.34 -26.21 -7.30
N VAL A 478 -4.26 -26.90 -7.97
CA VAL A 478 -4.14 -27.27 -9.37
C VAL A 478 -4.05 -26.04 -10.27
N GLN A 479 -4.82 -24.97 -10.04
CA GLN A 479 -4.77 -23.78 -10.90
C GLN A 479 -3.39 -23.10 -10.84
N ILE A 480 -2.78 -22.99 -9.66
CA ILE A 480 -1.42 -22.43 -9.52
C ILE A 480 -0.43 -23.24 -10.36
N LEU A 481 -0.52 -24.57 -10.26
CA LEU A 481 0.38 -25.52 -10.92
C LEU A 481 0.14 -25.65 -12.43
N LYS A 482 -1.05 -25.25 -12.93
CA LYS A 482 -1.34 -25.09 -14.36
C LYS A 482 -0.72 -23.82 -14.91
N VAL A 483 -0.63 -22.75 -14.11
CA VAL A 483 -0.08 -21.46 -14.56
C VAL A 483 1.45 -21.43 -14.51
N SER A 484 2.07 -21.81 -13.39
CA SER A 484 3.53 -21.97 -13.30
C SER A 484 3.90 -23.45 -13.26
N LEU A 485 4.69 -23.89 -14.25
CA LEU A 485 4.99 -25.32 -14.44
C LEU A 485 6.14 -25.80 -13.53
N THR A 486 6.94 -24.89 -12.98
CA THR A 486 8.08 -25.23 -12.10
C THR A 486 7.86 -24.85 -10.63
N ALA A 487 6.83 -24.04 -10.33
CA ALA A 487 6.48 -23.70 -8.95
C ALA A 487 6.22 -24.94 -8.09
N VAL A 488 6.55 -24.82 -6.80
CA VAL A 488 6.36 -25.88 -5.81
C VAL A 488 5.48 -25.39 -4.67
N LEU A 489 4.57 -26.26 -4.21
CA LEU A 489 3.54 -25.90 -3.23
C LEU A 489 3.83 -26.44 -1.84
N TYR A 490 3.41 -25.66 -0.85
CA TYR A 490 3.32 -26.03 0.56
C TYR A 490 1.85 -25.89 0.97
N ILE A 491 1.16 -27.00 1.19
CA ILE A 491 -0.27 -27.01 1.50
C ILE A 491 -0.46 -26.83 3.00
N CYS A 492 -1.21 -25.80 3.39
CA CYS A 492 -1.63 -25.52 4.76
C CYS A 492 -3.14 -25.76 4.87
N ARG A 493 -3.54 -26.81 5.57
CA ARG A 493 -4.95 -26.98 5.94
C ARG A 493 -5.29 -26.02 7.07
N VAL A 494 -6.19 -25.07 6.79
CA VAL A 494 -6.62 -24.00 7.72
C VAL A 494 -8.14 -23.82 7.77
N ALA A 495 -8.89 -24.58 6.97
CA ALA A 495 -10.35 -24.56 6.95
C ALA A 495 -10.90 -25.98 7.11
N GLY A 496 -11.96 -26.13 7.89
CA GLY A 496 -12.63 -27.40 8.16
C GLY A 496 -13.29 -28.01 6.91
N PRO A 497 -13.92 -29.20 7.01
CA PRO A 497 -14.70 -29.78 5.91
C PRO A 497 -15.87 -28.91 5.46
N ASP A 498 -16.37 -28.03 6.33
CA ASP A 498 -17.40 -27.03 6.06
C ASP A 498 -16.88 -25.83 5.26
N GLY A 499 -15.58 -25.75 4.99
CA GLY A 499 -14.93 -24.66 4.26
C GLY A 499 -14.80 -23.37 5.06
N VAL A 500 -15.13 -23.37 6.36
CA VAL A 500 -15.03 -22.18 7.20
C VAL A 500 -13.57 -21.96 7.62
N PRO A 501 -12.97 -20.78 7.34
CA PRO A 501 -11.57 -20.53 7.66
C PRO A 501 -11.35 -20.32 9.18
N ASP A 502 -10.43 -21.08 9.77
CA ASP A 502 -9.99 -20.90 11.16
C ASP A 502 -8.90 -19.81 11.21
N LYS A 503 -9.24 -18.67 11.83
CA LYS A 503 -8.39 -17.49 11.91
C LYS A 503 -7.09 -17.74 12.69
N SER A 504 -7.13 -18.59 13.71
CA SER A 504 -5.95 -18.95 14.51
C SER A 504 -5.04 -19.90 13.73
N ALA A 505 -5.63 -20.84 12.99
CA ALA A 505 -4.89 -21.71 12.08
C ALA A 505 -4.22 -20.91 10.96
N ILE A 506 -4.94 -19.95 10.37
CA ILE A 506 -4.42 -19.02 9.34
C ILE A 506 -3.24 -18.21 9.86
N GLU A 507 -3.35 -17.63 11.05
CA GLU A 507 -2.26 -16.88 11.67
C GLU A 507 -0.98 -17.72 11.78
N ARG A 508 -1.08 -18.93 12.35
CA ARG A 508 0.04 -19.86 12.50
C ARG A 508 0.61 -20.29 11.14
N ALA A 509 -0.26 -20.56 10.17
CA ALA A 509 0.13 -20.97 8.83
C ALA A 509 0.91 -19.87 8.09
N ILE A 510 0.45 -18.62 8.16
CA ILE A 510 1.15 -17.47 7.56
C ILE A 510 2.53 -17.30 8.22
N GLN A 511 2.62 -17.37 9.56
CA GLN A 511 3.89 -17.27 10.28
C GLN A 511 4.86 -18.39 9.88
N LYS A 512 4.41 -19.65 9.87
CA LYS A 512 5.22 -20.82 9.50
C LYS A 512 5.69 -20.77 8.05
N ALA A 513 4.81 -20.38 7.13
CA ALA A 513 5.14 -20.26 5.71
C ALA A 513 6.20 -19.16 5.46
N SER A 514 6.06 -18.03 6.14
CA SER A 514 6.88 -16.83 5.89
C SER A 514 8.22 -16.83 6.60
N ALA A 515 8.32 -17.47 7.77
CA ALA A 515 9.57 -17.54 8.50
C ALA A 515 10.66 -18.28 7.69
N LYS A 516 11.93 -17.93 7.91
CA LYS A 516 13.05 -18.59 7.23
C LYS A 516 13.28 -20.00 7.78
N PRO A 517 13.80 -20.93 6.96
CA PRO A 517 14.24 -22.23 7.45
C PRO A 517 15.32 -22.08 8.51
N ASP A 518 15.21 -22.90 9.56
CA ASP A 518 16.18 -22.96 10.65
C ASP A 518 16.48 -24.43 10.96
N LYS A 519 17.72 -24.85 10.67
CA LYS A 519 18.15 -26.23 10.87
C LYS A 519 18.34 -26.58 12.34
N GLU A 520 18.46 -25.58 13.22
CA GLU A 520 18.60 -25.78 14.66
C GLU A 520 17.24 -25.96 15.35
N SER A 521 16.16 -25.51 14.71
CA SER A 521 14.81 -25.71 15.24
C SER A 521 14.36 -27.17 15.07
N PRO A 522 13.75 -27.80 16.11
CA PRO A 522 13.27 -29.19 16.05
C PRO A 522 12.28 -29.47 14.92
N ASP A 523 11.58 -28.44 14.44
CA ASP A 523 10.57 -28.50 13.38
C ASP A 523 11.08 -27.95 12.02
N GLY A 524 12.40 -27.70 11.91
CA GLY A 524 13.06 -27.16 10.72
C GLY A 524 12.84 -25.66 10.46
N GLY A 525 12.24 -24.94 11.41
CA GLY A 525 11.94 -23.51 11.27
C GLY A 525 10.82 -23.25 10.26
N GLY A 526 10.80 -22.06 9.65
CA GLY A 526 9.81 -21.73 8.63
C GLY A 526 10.13 -22.29 7.24
N TRP A 527 9.22 -22.10 6.29
CA TRP A 527 9.43 -22.63 4.93
C TRP A 527 10.12 -21.65 3.98
N GLY A 528 10.11 -20.36 4.32
CA GLY A 528 10.63 -19.27 3.50
C GLY A 528 10.03 -19.30 2.10
N VAL A 529 8.69 -19.28 2.02
CA VAL A 529 7.97 -19.23 0.75
C VAL A 529 8.07 -17.84 0.11
N ASP A 530 7.88 -17.76 -1.20
CA ASP A 530 7.89 -16.51 -1.94
C ASP A 530 6.50 -15.86 -2.01
N ILE A 531 5.45 -16.70 -2.06
CA ILE A 531 4.05 -16.25 -2.23
C ILE A 531 3.12 -17.05 -1.30
N ILE A 532 2.10 -16.41 -0.76
CA ILE A 532 1.00 -17.02 -0.01
C ILE A 532 -0.33 -16.78 -0.76
N ASN A 533 -1.03 -17.87 -1.08
CA ASN A 533 -2.39 -17.86 -1.63
C ASN A 533 -3.43 -18.03 -0.50
N MET A 534 -4.40 -17.12 -0.43
CA MET A 534 -5.54 -17.18 0.48
C MET A 534 -6.85 -17.11 -0.31
N SER A 535 -7.39 -18.26 -0.71
CA SER A 535 -8.63 -18.35 -1.51
C SER A 535 -9.90 -18.29 -0.64
N PHE A 536 -9.90 -17.41 0.36
CA PHE A 536 -10.99 -17.24 1.32
C PHE A 536 -11.05 -15.81 1.86
N GLY A 537 -12.14 -15.47 2.54
CA GLY A 537 -12.24 -14.23 3.29
C GLY A 537 -13.37 -14.22 4.32
N TRP A 538 -13.38 -13.21 5.19
CA TRP A 538 -14.44 -12.94 6.16
C TRP A 538 -14.63 -11.43 6.41
N PRO A 539 -15.76 -10.99 6.98
CA PRO A 539 -16.12 -9.56 7.00
C PRO A 539 -15.27 -8.65 7.90
N TYR A 540 -14.74 -9.14 9.03
CA TYR A 540 -14.12 -8.31 10.08
C TYR A 540 -12.62 -8.54 10.20
N HIS A 541 -11.85 -7.51 10.55
CA HIS A 541 -10.41 -7.66 10.76
C HIS A 541 -10.12 -8.59 11.94
N HIS A 542 -8.99 -9.29 11.87
CA HIS A 542 -8.50 -10.13 12.96
C HIS A 542 -7.06 -9.71 13.31
N GLY A 543 -6.82 -9.35 14.57
CA GLY A 543 -5.54 -8.78 15.00
C GLY A 543 -4.34 -9.70 14.79
N GLY A 544 -4.50 -10.99 15.11
CA GLY A 544 -3.45 -12.00 14.94
C GLY A 544 -3.05 -12.20 13.47
N VAL A 545 -4.01 -12.59 12.62
CA VAL A 545 -3.85 -12.59 11.15
C VAL A 545 -3.26 -11.27 10.61
N ARG A 546 -3.67 -10.08 11.09
CA ARG A 546 -3.08 -8.80 10.64
C ARG A 546 -1.59 -8.73 10.93
N ASN A 547 -1.19 -9.13 12.14
CA ASN A 547 0.22 -9.16 12.52
C ASN A 547 1.00 -10.21 11.70
N ALA A 548 0.37 -11.35 11.39
CA ALA A 548 0.99 -12.39 10.55
C ALA A 548 1.17 -11.93 9.09
N ILE A 549 0.18 -11.23 8.50
CA ILE A 549 0.30 -10.63 7.17
C ILE A 549 1.46 -9.62 7.13
N GLU A 550 1.56 -8.76 8.14
CA GLU A 550 2.65 -7.78 8.21
C GLU A 550 4.01 -8.47 8.39
N PHE A 551 4.08 -9.53 9.20
CA PHE A 551 5.28 -10.36 9.33
C PHE A 551 5.68 -11.02 8.00
N ALA A 552 4.72 -11.54 7.25
CA ALA A 552 4.97 -12.12 5.93
C ALA A 552 5.54 -11.09 4.96
N ARG A 553 4.93 -9.90 4.90
CA ARG A 553 5.38 -8.78 4.09
C ARG A 553 6.80 -8.34 4.45
N GLN A 554 7.12 -8.25 5.74
CA GLN A 554 8.48 -7.92 6.22
C GLN A 554 9.53 -8.96 5.83
N ASN A 555 9.12 -10.21 5.57
CA ASN A 555 9.99 -11.27 5.07
C ASN A 555 10.06 -11.32 3.53
N GLY A 556 9.49 -10.34 2.82
CA GLY A 556 9.50 -10.30 1.35
C GLY A 556 8.55 -11.29 0.70
N VAL A 557 7.51 -11.73 1.41
CA VAL A 557 6.50 -12.68 0.91
C VAL A 557 5.30 -11.93 0.35
N HIS A 558 4.93 -12.23 -0.90
CA HIS A 558 3.73 -11.66 -1.51
C HIS A 558 2.48 -12.40 -1.05
N LEU A 559 1.44 -11.66 -0.66
CA LEU A 559 0.18 -12.23 -0.22
C LEU A 559 -0.93 -11.89 -1.21
N PHE A 560 -1.69 -12.90 -1.63
CA PHE A 560 -2.86 -12.75 -2.49
C PHE A 560 -4.09 -13.30 -1.79
N ALA A 561 -5.21 -12.61 -1.93
CA ALA A 561 -6.49 -13.10 -1.42
C ALA A 561 -7.66 -12.82 -2.37
N SER A 562 -8.63 -13.74 -2.34
CA SER A 562 -9.90 -13.58 -3.05
C SER A 562 -10.77 -12.51 -2.40
N THR A 563 -11.46 -11.71 -3.20
CA THR A 563 -12.21 -10.55 -2.72
C THR A 563 -13.54 -10.90 -2.06
N SER A 564 -14.53 -11.30 -2.86
CA SER A 564 -15.88 -11.70 -2.44
C SER A 564 -16.58 -12.39 -3.60
N ASN A 565 -17.60 -13.19 -3.29
CA ASN A 565 -18.54 -13.77 -4.26
C ASN A 565 -19.99 -13.32 -3.98
N ASP A 566 -20.20 -12.35 -3.10
CA ASP A 566 -21.53 -11.95 -2.64
C ASP A 566 -22.11 -10.76 -3.43
N GLY A 567 -21.34 -10.19 -4.38
CA GLY A 567 -21.73 -8.99 -5.10
C GLY A 567 -22.17 -7.85 -4.17
N LEU A 568 -23.29 -7.20 -4.50
CA LEU A 568 -23.89 -6.13 -3.68
C LEU A 568 -24.60 -6.63 -2.41
N LEU A 569 -24.71 -7.94 -2.22
CA LEU A 569 -25.27 -8.55 -1.00
C LEU A 569 -24.18 -8.82 0.06
N GLY A 570 -22.93 -8.48 -0.25
CA GLY A 570 -21.79 -8.63 0.64
C GLY A 570 -21.82 -7.70 1.86
N PRO A 571 -20.88 -7.89 2.81
CA PRO A 571 -20.75 -7.03 3.97
C PRO A 571 -20.45 -5.57 3.58
N PRO A 572 -20.67 -4.59 4.47
CA PRO A 572 -20.70 -3.14 4.17
C PRO A 572 -19.42 -2.52 3.56
N ASN A 573 -18.37 -3.30 3.30
CA ASN A 573 -17.11 -2.85 2.71
C ASN A 573 -16.81 -3.47 1.32
N ASP A 574 -17.74 -4.27 0.78
CA ASP A 574 -17.73 -5.00 -0.51
C ASP A 574 -16.58 -6.02 -0.73
N ILE A 575 -15.42 -5.84 -0.08
CA ILE A 575 -14.24 -6.73 -0.15
C ILE A 575 -13.98 -7.35 1.24
N LEU A 576 -13.82 -8.67 1.29
CA LEU A 576 -13.55 -9.40 2.51
C LEU A 576 -12.11 -9.22 3.00
N TYR A 577 -11.89 -9.49 4.28
CA TYR A 577 -10.55 -9.63 4.85
C TYR A 577 -10.09 -11.09 4.69
N PRO A 578 -8.86 -11.38 4.24
CA PRO A 578 -7.71 -10.47 4.20
C PRO A 578 -7.52 -9.63 2.93
N ALA A 579 -8.28 -9.85 1.85
CA ALA A 579 -8.09 -9.16 0.57
C ALA A 579 -8.17 -7.62 0.64
N ARG A 580 -8.97 -7.06 1.55
CA ARG A 580 -9.04 -5.61 1.78
C ARG A 580 -7.83 -5.01 2.51
N SER A 581 -6.88 -5.82 2.96
CA SER A 581 -5.68 -5.31 3.64
C SER A 581 -4.74 -4.68 2.61
N ASP A 582 -4.20 -3.50 2.92
CA ASP A 582 -3.25 -2.80 2.02
C ASP A 582 -1.96 -3.59 1.74
N SER A 583 -1.65 -4.60 2.57
CA SER A 583 -0.50 -5.50 2.41
C SER A 583 -0.81 -6.78 1.64
N VAL A 584 -2.02 -6.89 1.09
CA VAL A 584 -2.51 -8.06 0.35
C VAL A 584 -2.99 -7.61 -1.03
N MET A 585 -2.63 -8.37 -2.06
CA MET A 585 -3.12 -8.16 -3.41
C MET A 585 -4.49 -8.84 -3.56
N ALA A 586 -5.49 -8.04 -3.89
CA ALA A 586 -6.88 -8.47 -4.00
C ALA A 586 -7.16 -9.02 -5.41
N VAL A 587 -7.87 -10.15 -5.50
CA VAL A 587 -8.17 -10.79 -6.80
C VAL A 587 -9.67 -11.04 -6.96
N ASP A 588 -10.24 -10.47 -8.00
CA ASP A 588 -11.62 -10.69 -8.43
C ASP A 588 -11.75 -11.80 -9.47
N ALA A 589 -12.93 -12.41 -9.54
CA ALA A 589 -13.28 -13.32 -10.61
C ALA A 589 -13.76 -12.59 -11.87
N ALA A 590 -13.29 -13.08 -13.00
CA ALA A 590 -13.80 -12.78 -14.33
C ALA A 590 -13.91 -14.09 -15.14
N ASP A 591 -14.55 -14.06 -16.30
CA ASP A 591 -14.42 -15.13 -17.29
C ASP A 591 -13.08 -15.04 -18.04
N GLY A 592 -12.79 -16.00 -18.93
CA GLY A 592 -11.54 -15.98 -19.70
C GLY A 592 -11.44 -14.87 -20.76
N LEU A 593 -12.53 -14.14 -21.04
CA LEU A 593 -12.54 -12.95 -21.90
C LEU A 593 -12.38 -11.64 -21.11
N GLY A 594 -12.20 -11.72 -19.80
CA GLY A 594 -12.05 -10.58 -18.91
C GLY A 594 -13.36 -9.89 -18.55
N GLU A 595 -14.52 -10.51 -18.77
CA GLU A 595 -15.79 -10.01 -18.24
C GLU A 595 -15.91 -10.37 -16.76
N HIS A 596 -16.10 -9.36 -15.91
CA HIS A 596 -16.19 -9.57 -14.47
C HIS A 596 -17.41 -10.41 -14.09
N ALA A 597 -17.23 -11.28 -13.09
CA ALA A 597 -18.33 -12.01 -12.51
C ALA A 597 -19.36 -11.03 -11.94
N ARG A 598 -20.66 -11.33 -12.08
CA ARG A 598 -21.73 -10.51 -11.49
C ARG A 598 -21.63 -10.41 -9.97
N SER A 599 -21.00 -11.40 -9.35
CA SER A 599 -20.71 -11.50 -7.93
C SER A 599 -19.45 -10.73 -7.49
N ALA A 600 -18.68 -10.16 -8.43
CA ALA A 600 -17.50 -9.38 -8.09
C ALA A 600 -17.88 -8.10 -7.32
N PRO A 601 -17.06 -7.65 -6.36
CA PRO A 601 -17.29 -6.39 -5.67
C PRO A 601 -17.29 -5.20 -6.64
N SER A 602 -18.00 -4.13 -6.29
CA SER A 602 -18.08 -2.91 -7.10
C SER A 602 -16.71 -2.38 -7.51
N SER A 603 -16.57 -1.98 -8.79
CA SER A 603 -15.39 -1.28 -9.31
C SER A 603 -15.14 0.07 -8.64
N SER A 604 -16.21 0.68 -8.08
CA SER A 604 -16.11 1.94 -7.32
C SER A 604 -15.55 1.79 -5.91
N SER A 605 -15.33 0.55 -5.42
CA SER A 605 -14.76 0.30 -4.10
C SER A 605 -13.41 1.01 -3.93
N GLN A 606 -13.26 1.73 -2.82
CA GLN A 606 -12.02 2.44 -2.52
C GLN A 606 -10.96 1.54 -1.87
N HIS A 607 -11.35 0.35 -1.41
CA HIS A 607 -10.46 -0.63 -0.78
C HIS A 607 -9.59 -1.33 -1.82
N SER A 608 -8.32 -1.59 -1.47
CA SER A 608 -7.33 -2.23 -2.35
C SER A 608 -7.12 -1.48 -3.68
N ARG A 609 -7.41 -0.18 -3.72
CA ARG A 609 -7.16 0.67 -4.90
C ARG A 609 -5.68 0.65 -5.26
N GLY A 610 -5.37 0.18 -6.46
CA GLY A 610 -4.00 0.02 -6.96
C GLY A 610 -3.36 -1.35 -6.65
N SER A 611 -3.96 -2.18 -5.80
CA SER A 611 -3.50 -3.56 -5.51
C SER A 611 -4.54 -4.64 -5.87
N ARG A 612 -5.57 -4.26 -6.62
CA ARG A 612 -6.68 -5.10 -7.05
C ARG A 612 -6.56 -5.50 -8.52
N PHE A 613 -6.70 -6.79 -8.80
CA PHE A 613 -6.63 -7.38 -10.14
C PHE A 613 -7.79 -8.36 -10.35
N SER A 614 -8.01 -8.76 -11.59
CA SER A 614 -8.92 -9.86 -11.93
C SER A 614 -8.22 -10.93 -12.73
N ALA A 615 -8.72 -12.16 -12.62
CA ALA A 615 -8.25 -13.32 -13.36
C ALA A 615 -9.44 -14.26 -13.64
N PRO A 616 -9.27 -15.25 -14.55
CA PRO A 616 -10.30 -16.26 -14.77
C PRO A 616 -10.70 -16.95 -13.47
N GLY A 617 -11.96 -16.85 -13.10
CA GLY A 617 -12.56 -17.47 -11.92
C GLY A 617 -13.92 -18.09 -12.21
N LEU A 618 -14.38 -18.09 -13.46
CA LEU A 618 -15.62 -18.72 -13.89
C LEU A 618 -15.32 -19.91 -14.82
N GLY A 619 -16.10 -20.98 -14.75
CA GLY A 619 -15.88 -22.14 -15.61
C GLY A 619 -14.59 -22.92 -15.32
N ILE A 620 -14.15 -22.98 -14.06
CA ILE A 620 -12.87 -23.57 -13.66
C ILE A 620 -13.01 -25.08 -13.47
N THR A 621 -12.04 -25.85 -13.99
CA THR A 621 -12.04 -27.32 -13.90
C THR A 621 -10.84 -27.86 -13.13
N SER A 622 -11.04 -29.00 -12.44
CA SER A 622 -10.01 -29.74 -11.72
C SER A 622 -9.96 -31.20 -12.18
N PRO A 623 -8.78 -31.83 -12.36
CA PRO A 623 -8.66 -33.20 -12.88
C PRO A 623 -9.31 -34.31 -12.04
N ASN A 624 -9.62 -34.03 -10.77
CA ASN A 624 -10.15 -35.03 -9.84
C ASN A 624 -11.67 -34.99 -9.68
N THR A 625 -12.36 -34.06 -10.34
CA THR A 625 -13.81 -33.90 -10.27
C THR A 625 -14.36 -33.28 -11.54
N ASP A 626 -15.55 -33.68 -11.97
CA ASP A 626 -16.25 -33.05 -13.10
C ASP A 626 -16.99 -31.77 -12.70
N HIS A 627 -16.87 -31.36 -11.42
CA HIS A 627 -17.48 -30.13 -10.93
C HIS A 627 -16.82 -28.89 -11.56
N ILE A 628 -17.66 -28.02 -12.13
CA ILE A 628 -17.27 -26.69 -12.60
C ILE A 628 -17.30 -25.71 -11.42
N TRP A 629 -16.16 -25.11 -11.16
CA TRP A 629 -15.92 -24.17 -10.07
C TRP A 629 -16.06 -22.72 -10.52
N GLU A 630 -16.64 -21.89 -9.68
CA GLU A 630 -16.79 -20.46 -9.92
C GLU A 630 -16.50 -19.64 -8.66
N GLY A 631 -15.85 -18.49 -8.82
CA GLY A 631 -15.60 -17.53 -7.75
C GLY A 631 -14.19 -16.97 -7.73
N SER A 632 -14.03 -15.88 -6.98
CA SER A 632 -12.74 -15.20 -6.76
C SER A 632 -11.70 -16.11 -6.10
N SER A 633 -12.14 -17.14 -5.37
CA SER A 633 -11.31 -18.21 -4.82
C SER A 633 -10.50 -18.98 -5.88
N PHE A 634 -10.98 -19.04 -7.12
CA PHE A 634 -10.29 -19.70 -8.24
C PHE A 634 -9.53 -18.73 -9.15
N ALA A 635 -9.90 -17.45 -9.15
CA ALA A 635 -9.10 -16.40 -9.79
C ALA A 635 -7.81 -16.09 -9.02
N CYS A 636 -7.87 -16.07 -7.68
CA CYS A 636 -6.73 -15.84 -6.79
C CYS A 636 -5.51 -16.75 -7.10
N PRO A 637 -5.64 -18.08 -7.20
CA PRO A 637 -4.51 -18.95 -7.51
C PRO A 637 -3.95 -18.74 -8.92
N ILE A 638 -4.77 -18.29 -9.89
CA ILE A 638 -4.25 -17.94 -11.21
C ILE A 638 -3.37 -16.70 -11.13
N ALA A 639 -3.80 -15.67 -10.39
CA ALA A 639 -2.99 -14.47 -10.16
C ALA A 639 -1.67 -14.78 -9.43
N VAL A 640 -1.72 -15.67 -8.43
CA VAL A 640 -0.54 -16.21 -7.73
C VAL A 640 0.40 -16.91 -8.71
N GLY A 641 -0.13 -17.72 -9.62
CA GLY A 641 0.64 -18.35 -10.68
C GLY A 641 1.31 -17.34 -11.63
N VAL A 642 0.64 -16.25 -11.98
CA VAL A 642 1.22 -15.17 -12.81
C VAL A 642 2.36 -14.47 -12.07
N ALA A 643 2.20 -14.15 -10.79
CA ALA A 643 3.27 -13.61 -9.96
C ALA A 643 4.46 -14.58 -9.86
N ALA A 644 4.19 -15.88 -9.76
CA ALA A 644 5.23 -16.90 -9.77
C ALA A 644 6.02 -16.94 -11.09
N LEU A 645 5.35 -16.79 -12.25
CA LEU A 645 6.04 -16.71 -13.55
C LEU A 645 6.99 -15.51 -13.63
N ILE A 646 6.63 -14.38 -13.03
CA ILE A 646 7.48 -13.17 -12.97
C ILE A 646 8.74 -13.43 -12.12
N LEU A 647 8.57 -13.98 -10.92
CA LEU A 647 9.70 -14.33 -10.05
C LEU A 647 10.58 -15.41 -10.67
N GLU A 648 9.97 -16.38 -11.36
CA GLU A 648 10.66 -17.44 -12.07
C GLU A 648 11.51 -16.88 -13.21
N PHE A 649 10.98 -15.99 -14.04
CA PHE A 649 11.74 -15.36 -15.11
C PHE A 649 12.94 -14.56 -14.58
N ALA A 650 12.76 -13.84 -13.47
CA ALA A 650 13.85 -13.11 -12.81
C ALA A 650 15.00 -14.01 -12.32
N ARG A 651 14.71 -15.29 -12.04
CA ARG A 651 15.69 -16.32 -11.67
C ARG A 651 16.32 -17.01 -12.88
N GLN A 652 15.86 -16.72 -14.09
CA GLN A 652 16.38 -17.27 -15.35
C GLN A 652 17.23 -16.23 -16.10
N ILE A 653 17.95 -16.68 -17.13
CA ILE A 653 18.70 -15.78 -18.01
C ILE A 653 17.72 -14.84 -18.74
N PRO A 654 18.03 -13.54 -18.87
CA PRO A 654 19.30 -12.90 -18.49
C PRO A 654 19.33 -12.30 -17.08
N LEU A 655 18.19 -12.19 -16.40
CA LEU A 655 18.06 -11.50 -15.10
C LEU A 655 18.69 -12.23 -13.92
N ASN A 656 18.96 -13.53 -14.04
CA ASN A 656 19.66 -14.31 -13.01
C ASN A 656 21.03 -13.73 -12.63
N LYS A 657 21.64 -12.92 -13.51
CA LYS A 657 22.91 -12.22 -13.27
C LYS A 657 22.78 -10.99 -12.36
N SER A 658 21.57 -10.48 -12.10
CA SER A 658 21.32 -9.33 -11.24
C SER A 658 20.54 -9.74 -9.98
N PRO A 659 21.21 -10.00 -8.85
CA PRO A 659 20.56 -10.31 -7.57
C PRO A 659 19.69 -9.16 -7.04
N GLU A 660 20.02 -7.92 -7.42
CA GLU A 660 19.28 -6.72 -7.05
C GLU A 660 17.86 -6.75 -7.60
N VAL A 661 17.70 -7.09 -8.89
CA VAL A 661 16.38 -7.24 -9.52
C VAL A 661 15.52 -8.26 -8.75
N GLN A 662 16.10 -9.39 -8.35
CA GLN A 662 15.39 -10.40 -7.56
C GLN A 662 15.01 -9.89 -6.17
N THR A 663 15.89 -9.12 -5.52
CA THR A 663 15.62 -8.49 -4.23
C THR A 663 14.48 -7.48 -4.34
N TYR A 664 14.52 -6.58 -5.32
CA TYR A 664 13.47 -5.57 -5.51
C TYR A 664 12.12 -6.21 -5.86
N LEU A 665 12.10 -7.32 -6.60
CA LEU A 665 10.86 -8.05 -6.89
C LEU A 665 10.19 -8.69 -5.67
N GLN A 666 10.87 -8.76 -4.51
CA GLN A 666 10.24 -9.14 -3.23
C GLN A 666 9.41 -7.98 -2.64
N GLU A 667 9.59 -6.76 -3.12
CA GLU A 667 8.84 -5.60 -2.67
C GLU A 667 7.45 -5.55 -3.33
N MET A 668 6.41 -5.35 -2.52
CA MET A 668 5.03 -5.30 -3.03
C MET A 668 4.84 -4.25 -4.13
N PRO A 669 5.37 -3.01 -4.05
CA PRO A 669 5.25 -2.03 -5.13
C PRO A 669 5.82 -2.51 -6.47
N ALA A 670 6.97 -3.20 -6.44
CA ALA A 670 7.58 -3.79 -7.63
C ALA A 670 6.65 -4.83 -8.26
N MET A 671 6.15 -5.78 -7.47
CA MET A 671 5.25 -6.82 -7.95
C MET A 671 3.94 -6.23 -8.48
N LEU A 672 3.39 -5.21 -7.83
CA LEU A 672 2.21 -4.49 -8.33
C LEU A 672 2.49 -3.84 -9.70
N ALA A 673 3.65 -3.23 -9.89
CA ALA A 673 4.04 -2.67 -11.19
C ALA A 673 4.14 -3.77 -12.27
N MET A 674 4.74 -4.91 -11.94
CA MET A 674 4.83 -6.05 -12.86
C MET A 674 3.44 -6.58 -13.24
N LEU A 675 2.54 -6.79 -12.27
CA LEU A 675 1.19 -7.28 -12.52
C LEU A 675 0.35 -6.29 -13.34
N ARG A 676 0.51 -4.98 -13.12
CA ARG A 676 -0.12 -3.94 -13.96
C ARG A 676 0.38 -3.98 -15.40
N ARG A 677 1.65 -4.33 -15.61
CA ARG A 677 2.23 -4.50 -16.94
C ARG A 677 1.83 -5.82 -17.59
N ALA A 678 1.57 -6.83 -16.77
CA ALA A 678 1.02 -8.13 -17.15
C ALA A 678 -0.52 -8.16 -17.20
N SER A 679 -1.19 -7.00 -17.31
CA SER A 679 -2.65 -6.91 -17.37
C SER A 679 -3.16 -6.11 -18.57
N SER A 680 -4.40 -6.37 -18.92
CA SER A 680 -5.19 -5.65 -19.91
C SER A 680 -6.40 -5.03 -19.23
N GLU A 681 -6.90 -3.91 -19.76
CA GLU A 681 -8.12 -3.26 -19.28
C GLU A 681 -9.26 -3.50 -20.27
N LYS A 682 -10.47 -3.65 -19.74
CA LYS A 682 -11.70 -3.79 -20.53
C LYS A 682 -12.80 -2.95 -19.90
N GLY A 683 -13.49 -2.16 -20.72
CA GLY A 683 -14.61 -1.31 -20.28
C GLY A 683 -14.19 -0.05 -19.52
N PRO A 684 -15.17 0.77 -19.09
CA PRO A 684 -14.94 2.08 -18.47
C PRO A 684 -14.40 2.01 -17.03
N ASP A 685 -14.47 0.84 -16.40
CA ASP A 685 -14.15 0.65 -14.98
C ASP A 685 -12.64 0.55 -14.69
N GLY A 686 -11.80 0.39 -15.73
CA GLY A 686 -10.34 0.42 -15.61
C GLY A 686 -9.72 -0.70 -14.78
N LEU A 687 -10.47 -1.77 -14.46
CA LEU A 687 -9.99 -2.91 -13.69
C LEU A 687 -8.96 -3.73 -14.50
N LYS A 688 -7.92 -4.22 -13.81
CA LYS A 688 -6.76 -4.87 -14.40
C LYS A 688 -6.95 -6.38 -14.51
N PHE A 689 -7.28 -6.89 -15.70
CA PHE A 689 -7.39 -8.32 -15.99
C PHE A 689 -6.04 -8.92 -16.38
N LEU A 690 -5.61 -9.97 -15.68
CA LEU A 690 -4.29 -10.57 -15.87
C LEU A 690 -4.18 -11.32 -17.20
N THR A 691 -3.15 -10.95 -17.95
CA THR A 691 -2.79 -11.47 -19.27
C THR A 691 -1.25 -11.59 -19.32
N PRO A 692 -0.66 -12.65 -18.74
CA PRO A 692 0.78 -12.74 -18.47
C PRO A 692 1.68 -12.50 -19.70
N TRP A 693 1.19 -12.89 -20.89
CA TRP A 693 1.82 -12.67 -22.19
C TRP A 693 1.98 -11.20 -22.61
N LYS A 694 1.47 -10.24 -21.83
CA LYS A 694 1.75 -8.81 -22.00
C LYS A 694 3.12 -8.40 -21.45
N LEU A 695 3.65 -9.14 -20.48
CA LEU A 695 4.94 -8.88 -19.86
C LEU A 695 5.95 -10.00 -20.16
N ILE A 696 5.59 -11.23 -19.85
CA ILE A 696 6.44 -12.41 -20.08
C ILE A 696 6.21 -12.82 -21.52
N GLY A 697 7.23 -12.58 -22.36
CA GLY A 697 7.14 -12.50 -23.82
C GLY A 697 6.45 -13.67 -24.55
N LYS A 698 6.28 -13.50 -25.86
CA LYS A 698 5.68 -14.49 -26.75
C LYS A 698 6.73 -15.44 -27.33
N ALA A 699 6.27 -16.56 -27.86
CA ALA A 699 7.11 -17.52 -28.56
C ALA A 699 8.01 -16.83 -29.61
N GLY A 700 9.33 -17.01 -29.48
CA GLY A 700 10.33 -16.45 -30.40
C GLY A 700 10.77 -15.01 -30.11
N GLU A 701 10.19 -14.33 -29.12
CA GLU A 701 10.67 -13.00 -28.70
C GLU A 701 12.00 -13.12 -27.94
N ASP A 702 12.85 -12.09 -28.10
CA ASP A 702 14.11 -12.00 -27.36
C ASP A 702 13.84 -11.76 -25.88
N ARG A 703 14.41 -12.60 -25.02
CA ARG A 703 14.28 -12.51 -23.56
C ARG A 703 14.86 -11.22 -23.00
N LEU A 704 15.79 -10.57 -23.70
CA LEU A 704 16.28 -9.24 -23.32
C LEU A 704 15.17 -8.18 -23.33
N VAL A 705 14.14 -8.34 -24.16
CA VAL A 705 12.99 -7.42 -24.20
C VAL A 705 12.17 -7.52 -22.92
N THR A 706 11.82 -8.74 -22.49
CA THR A 706 11.13 -8.95 -21.20
C THR A 706 11.99 -8.47 -20.03
N ALA A 707 13.31 -8.74 -20.06
CA ALA A 707 14.24 -8.25 -19.05
C ALA A 707 14.26 -6.71 -19.00
N TRP A 708 14.25 -6.05 -20.15
CA TRP A 708 14.19 -4.59 -20.25
C TRP A 708 12.91 -4.03 -19.65
N PHE A 709 11.75 -4.61 -19.93
CA PHE A 709 10.49 -4.15 -19.33
C PHE A 709 10.48 -4.27 -17.81
N ILE A 710 11.01 -5.38 -17.27
CA ILE A 710 11.09 -5.58 -15.81
C ILE A 710 12.05 -4.55 -15.21
N VAL A 711 13.26 -4.41 -15.78
CA VAL A 711 14.26 -3.47 -15.27
C VAL A 711 13.80 -2.02 -15.40
N ASP A 712 13.17 -1.63 -16.51
CA ASP A 712 12.62 -0.28 -16.70
C ASP A 712 11.59 0.07 -15.62
N GLU A 713 10.64 -0.83 -15.35
CA GLU A 713 9.66 -0.63 -14.28
C GLU A 713 10.30 -0.59 -12.87
N LEU A 714 11.35 -1.38 -12.63
CA LEU A 714 12.09 -1.30 -11.38
C LEU A 714 12.87 0.01 -11.27
N ARG A 715 13.52 0.47 -12.34
CA ARG A 715 14.26 1.74 -12.36
C ARG A 715 13.36 2.94 -12.10
N LYS A 716 12.12 2.86 -12.60
CA LYS A 716 11.08 3.86 -12.33
C LYS A 716 10.76 4.03 -10.85
N GLU A 717 10.92 2.98 -10.05
CA GLU A 717 10.59 2.96 -8.63
C GLU A 717 11.83 3.04 -7.72
N TYR A 718 12.98 2.51 -8.17
CA TYR A 718 14.15 2.26 -7.33
C TYR A 718 15.46 2.90 -7.84
N GLY A 719 15.46 3.59 -8.98
CA GLY A 719 16.62 4.32 -9.52
C GLY A 719 17.33 3.60 -10.68
N LEU A 720 18.16 4.34 -11.43
CA LEU A 720 18.74 3.89 -12.70
C LEU A 720 19.74 2.74 -12.57
N GLU A 721 20.37 2.57 -11.41
CA GLU A 721 21.38 1.51 -11.19
C GLU A 721 20.78 0.10 -11.22
N VAL A 722 19.47 -0.05 -10.96
CA VAL A 722 18.84 -1.36 -10.93
C VAL A 722 19.03 -2.09 -12.25
N GLY A 723 19.59 -3.29 -12.20
CA GLY A 723 19.78 -4.14 -13.37
C GLY A 723 20.89 -3.71 -14.33
N ALA A 724 21.78 -2.79 -13.93
CA ALA A 724 22.92 -2.33 -14.74
C ALA A 724 23.84 -3.47 -15.21
N ASP A 725 23.96 -4.55 -14.42
CA ASP A 725 24.74 -5.76 -14.78
C ASP A 725 24.23 -6.48 -16.03
N VAL A 726 22.95 -6.32 -16.34
CA VAL A 726 22.27 -6.98 -17.45
C VAL A 726 21.98 -5.99 -18.58
N LEU A 727 21.60 -4.77 -18.22
CA LEU A 727 21.23 -3.70 -19.14
C LEU A 727 21.99 -2.43 -18.71
N PRO A 728 23.23 -2.23 -19.16
CA PRO A 728 24.01 -1.06 -18.78
C PRO A 728 23.29 0.23 -19.17
N ASN A 729 23.46 1.28 -18.37
CA ASN A 729 22.91 2.60 -18.67
C ASN A 729 23.53 3.09 -19.98
N SER A 730 22.74 3.20 -21.03
CA SER A 730 23.16 3.86 -22.27
C SER A 730 23.40 5.33 -21.97
N THR A 731 24.66 5.75 -22.08
CA THR A 731 25.14 7.15 -22.00
C THR A 731 24.43 8.07 -22.97
#